data_AF-A0AAD2ABK9-F1
#
_entry.id   AF-A0AAD2ABK9-F1
#
_cell.length_a   1.000
_cell.length_b   1.000
_cell.length_c   1.000
_cell.angle_alpha   90.00
_cell.angle_beta   90.00
_cell.angle_gamma   90.00
#
_symmetry.space_group_name_H-M   'P 1'
#
loop_
_entity.id
_entity.type
_entity.pdbx_description
1 polymer ?
#
loop_
_entity_poly.entity_id
_entity_poly.type
_entity_poly.pdbx_seq_one_letter_code
_entity_poly.pdbx_strand_id
1 'polypeptide(L)'
;MVDHGKETTLQFAPLQSAVDEGFWHRLSSLKLNKLGLDESPIPITGYFAPCSHHQVSNHLTLLAESLPTESSEQSSVPEPSRGNRNRCSVPGILYNTNTYEGFQALDKQSLLEAEAEKIWEDIHSGKAEEDSRILLRFIFISFADLKKWSFRYWFAFPALMLDPPATLATLKPASHSFSLEEAESLAAACNEWRNLSSTTDIPFFLVSIDSNSIATVRHLIDFEDCRSNGHKVLFGFYDPCHLPNNPGWPLRNFLLYIHVRLGLEKVPFLCYRENRGFADLGLSLVGEALISNSQGWKTNHKMPNAVGWESNRGRKVPRFISLANNMDPTRLAIAAADLNLKLMRWRALPSLNLNVLSSARCLLLGAGTLGCQVARMLMAWGVRKITLLDSGKVAMSNPLRQSLYTLDDCLNGGEYKVTAAVESLKRIFPAVEAEGVVMAIPMPGHPVPCQEENSVIEECRRLLSLIDSHDAIFLLTDTRESRWLPSLLCASANKITITAALGFDSFLVMRHGAGPLSSNHDKKAETLTDLSAQMGTVSLDDNGTRQRLGCYFCNDVVAPVDSTTNRTLDQQCTVTRPGLAPIASSLAVELLVGILHHPSGIFTKAEFANSTDSSSTEQPLGILPHQIRGSLSQFSQMTLVGHASTSCTACSSTVVSEFQKRGMEFILEAINHPTYLEDITGLTELMKSAGTFDLDWDNEDDDECVEI
;
A
#
# COMPACT_ATOMS: atom_id res chain seq x y z
N MET A 1 -63.44 4.93 40.09
CA MET A 1 -62.93 3.89 39.16
C MET A 1 -61.44 4.11 39.06
N VAL A 2 -60.66 3.15 39.56
CA VAL A 2 -59.20 3.18 39.61
C VAL A 2 -58.67 3.07 38.19
N ASP A 3 -57.85 4.02 37.78
CA ASP A 3 -57.22 4.06 36.45
C ASP A 3 -56.13 2.98 36.42
N HIS A 4 -56.43 1.84 35.78
CA HIS A 4 -55.45 0.78 35.54
C HIS A 4 -54.43 1.29 34.49
N GLY A 5 -53.35 1.89 34.98
CA GLY A 5 -52.21 2.32 34.16
C GLY A 5 -51.73 1.17 33.29
N LYS A 6 -51.61 1.43 31.98
CA LYS A 6 -51.09 0.47 31.00
C LYS A 6 -49.69 0.00 31.41
N GLU A 7 -49.56 -1.26 31.81
CA GLU A 7 -48.25 -1.88 32.05
C GLU A 7 -47.48 -1.99 30.73
N THR A 8 -46.39 -1.24 30.60
CA THR A 8 -45.50 -1.27 29.43
C THR A 8 -44.39 -2.30 29.62
N THR A 9 -44.18 -3.19 28.66
CA THR A 9 -43.09 -4.17 28.68
C THR A 9 -41.72 -3.49 28.68
N LEU A 10 -40.80 -3.95 29.54
CA LEU A 10 -39.45 -3.40 29.62
C LEU A 10 -38.63 -3.76 28.37
N GLN A 11 -38.22 -2.74 27.61
CA GLN A 11 -37.34 -2.89 26.46
C GLN A 11 -35.88 -2.65 26.85
N PHE A 12 -34.95 -3.33 26.17
CA PHE A 12 -33.52 -3.28 26.47
C PHE A 12 -32.75 -2.88 25.22
N ALA A 13 -31.76 -2.01 25.39
CA ALA A 13 -30.86 -1.65 24.31
C ALA A 13 -29.88 -2.81 24.01
N PRO A 14 -29.75 -3.25 22.74
CA PRO A 14 -28.77 -4.27 22.36
C PRO A 14 -27.33 -3.82 22.67
N LEU A 15 -26.54 -4.72 23.27
CA LEU A 15 -25.11 -4.49 23.48
C LEU A 15 -24.37 -4.57 22.13
N GLN A 16 -23.42 -3.67 21.92
CA GLN A 16 -22.61 -3.62 20.70
C GLN A 16 -21.19 -4.10 20.97
N SER A 17 -20.57 -4.72 19.96
CA SER A 17 -19.20 -5.20 20.00
C SER A 17 -18.22 -4.29 19.26
N ALA A 18 -16.99 -4.23 19.75
CA ALA A 18 -15.83 -3.65 19.09
C ALA A 18 -14.66 -4.65 19.14
N VAL A 19 -13.91 -4.78 18.05
CA VAL A 19 -12.73 -5.66 18.01
C VAL A 19 -11.56 -4.82 17.52
N ASP A 20 -10.52 -4.74 18.35
CA ASP A 20 -9.31 -4.01 18.04
C ASP A 20 -8.44 -4.76 17.01
N GLU A 21 -7.60 -4.02 16.28
CA GLU A 21 -6.69 -4.63 15.31
C GLU A 21 -5.69 -5.58 15.99
N GLY A 22 -5.23 -5.25 17.20
CA GLY A 22 -4.31 -6.07 17.98
C GLY A 22 -4.86 -7.46 18.32
N PHE A 23 -6.17 -7.59 18.50
CA PHE A 23 -6.82 -8.89 18.69
C PHE A 23 -6.63 -9.80 17.47
N TRP A 24 -6.83 -9.27 16.26
CA TRP A 24 -6.70 -10.02 15.02
C TRP A 24 -5.25 -10.41 14.70
N HIS A 25 -4.29 -9.52 14.99
CA HIS A 25 -2.86 -9.83 14.92
C HIS A 25 -2.51 -11.03 15.81
N ARG A 26 -2.93 -10.96 17.09
CA ARG A 26 -2.65 -12.02 18.06
C ARG A 26 -3.37 -13.33 17.71
N LEU A 27 -4.62 -13.28 17.26
CA LEU A 27 -5.35 -14.46 16.81
C LEU A 27 -4.66 -15.13 15.62
N SER A 28 -4.15 -14.33 14.67
CA SER A 28 -3.42 -14.84 13.50
C SER A 28 -2.12 -15.54 13.90
N SER A 29 -1.34 -14.93 14.79
CA SER A 29 -0.13 -15.55 15.38
C SER A 29 -0.46 -16.87 16.08
N LEU A 30 -1.46 -16.85 16.96
CA LEU A 30 -1.84 -18.01 17.77
C LEU A 30 -2.38 -19.15 16.89
N LYS A 31 -3.11 -18.83 15.82
CA LYS A 31 -3.62 -19.81 14.86
C LYS A 31 -2.49 -20.47 14.04
N LEU A 32 -1.52 -19.68 13.57
CA LEU A 32 -0.38 -20.19 12.77
C LEU A 32 0.64 -20.96 13.62
N ASN A 33 0.94 -20.48 14.82
CA ASN A 33 2.06 -20.99 15.61
C ASN A 33 1.65 -22.10 16.58
N LYS A 34 0.42 -22.09 17.10
CA LYS A 34 0.00 -23.00 18.20
C LYS A 34 -1.18 -23.89 17.85
N LEU A 35 -2.30 -23.32 17.39
CA LEU A 35 -3.52 -24.10 17.18
C LEU A 35 -3.45 -24.96 15.91
N GLY A 36 -2.88 -24.45 14.83
CA GLY A 36 -2.92 -25.10 13.53
C GLY A 36 -4.37 -25.41 13.12
N LEU A 37 -4.67 -26.70 13.00
CA LEU A 37 -6.00 -27.20 12.63
C LEU A 37 -6.98 -27.34 13.80
N ASP A 38 -6.55 -27.11 15.04
CA ASP A 38 -7.44 -27.21 16.20
C ASP A 38 -8.57 -26.16 16.11
N GLU A 39 -9.81 -26.62 16.29
CA GLU A 39 -11.04 -25.83 16.33
C GLU A 39 -11.69 -25.86 17.71
N SER A 40 -10.99 -26.39 18.72
CA SER A 40 -11.45 -26.41 20.10
C SER A 40 -11.75 -24.98 20.59
N PRO A 41 -12.81 -24.81 21.42
CA PRO A 41 -13.16 -23.50 21.92
C PRO A 41 -12.08 -22.91 22.84
N ILE A 42 -11.84 -21.62 22.69
CA ILE A 42 -10.79 -20.90 23.42
C ILE A 42 -11.44 -19.94 24.42
N PRO A 43 -11.10 -20.01 25.72
CA PRO A 43 -11.58 -19.01 26.67
C PRO A 43 -10.92 -17.66 26.35
N ILE A 44 -11.74 -16.61 26.27
CA ILE A 44 -11.30 -15.23 26.01
C ILE A 44 -11.89 -14.28 27.04
N THR A 45 -11.24 -13.15 27.26
CA THR A 45 -11.71 -12.10 28.18
C THR A 45 -12.10 -10.86 27.39
N GLY A 46 -13.38 -10.47 27.44
CA GLY A 46 -13.86 -9.21 26.90
C GLY A 46 -13.76 -8.08 27.91
N TYR A 47 -13.69 -6.85 27.44
CA TYR A 47 -13.64 -5.67 28.30
C TYR A 47 -14.79 -4.73 27.97
N PHE A 48 -15.52 -4.29 28.98
CA PHE A 48 -16.53 -3.23 28.83
C PHE A 48 -16.43 -2.23 29.98
N ALA A 49 -17.17 -1.14 29.87
CA ALA A 49 -17.28 -0.14 30.92
C ALA A 49 -18.69 0.48 30.87
N PRO A 50 -19.13 1.16 31.95
CA PRO A 50 -20.35 1.94 31.91
C PRO A 50 -20.26 3.04 30.83
N CYS A 51 -21.43 3.50 30.40
CA CYS A 51 -21.53 4.62 29.48
C CYS A 51 -20.90 5.86 30.10
N SER A 52 -19.95 6.49 29.42
CA SER A 52 -19.25 7.69 29.89
C SER A 52 -19.60 8.95 29.09
N HIS A 53 -20.49 8.84 28.10
CA HIS A 53 -20.83 9.90 27.16
C HIS A 53 -22.32 9.90 26.80
N HIS A 54 -22.97 11.05 26.86
CA HIS A 54 -24.41 11.24 26.62
C HIS A 54 -24.93 10.84 25.23
N GLN A 55 -24.05 10.76 24.21
CA GLN A 55 -24.43 10.48 22.81
C GLN A 55 -23.97 9.12 22.28
N VAL A 56 -23.09 8.42 23.00
CA VAL A 56 -22.42 7.22 22.48
C VAL A 56 -22.42 6.15 23.56
N SER A 57 -23.01 5.00 23.24
CA SER A 57 -22.97 3.82 24.10
C SER A 57 -21.55 3.26 24.19
N ASN A 58 -21.25 2.63 25.32
CA ASN A 58 -20.06 1.82 25.44
C ASN A 58 -20.25 0.45 24.78
N HIS A 59 -19.15 -0.23 24.48
CA HIS A 59 -19.11 -1.48 23.72
C HIS A 59 -18.38 -2.55 24.51
N LEU A 60 -18.70 -3.82 24.25
CA LEU A 60 -17.81 -4.91 24.64
C LEU A 60 -16.66 -5.00 23.64
N THR A 61 -15.45 -4.75 24.12
CA THR A 61 -14.24 -4.63 23.30
C THR A 61 -13.34 -5.84 23.49
N LEU A 62 -12.85 -6.41 22.39
CA LEU A 62 -11.76 -7.39 22.39
C LEU A 62 -10.44 -6.73 22.01
N LEU A 63 -9.39 -7.04 22.77
CA LEU A 63 -8.04 -6.50 22.62
C LEU A 63 -7.03 -7.65 22.46
N ALA A 64 -5.73 -7.34 22.26
CA ALA A 64 -4.70 -8.36 22.19
C ALA A 64 -4.62 -9.21 23.48
N GLU A 65 -4.84 -8.57 24.64
CA GLU A 65 -4.85 -9.19 25.97
C GLU A 65 -6.07 -10.08 26.23
N SER A 66 -7.08 -10.05 25.34
CA SER A 66 -8.27 -10.91 25.44
C SER A 66 -7.96 -12.39 25.17
N LEU A 67 -6.85 -12.69 24.50
CA LEU A 67 -6.40 -14.04 24.18
C LEU A 67 -5.38 -14.55 25.21
N PRO A 68 -5.30 -15.87 25.45
CA PRO A 68 -4.34 -16.43 26.40
C PRO A 68 -2.89 -16.14 25.98
N THR A 69 -2.05 -15.78 26.94
CA THR A 69 -0.63 -15.45 26.73
C THR A 69 0.14 -16.67 26.21
N GLU A 70 1.04 -16.45 25.24
CA GLU A 70 1.96 -17.50 24.78
C GLU A 70 2.99 -17.81 25.89
N SER A 71 3.30 -19.09 26.09
CA SER A 71 4.21 -19.57 27.14
C SER A 71 5.65 -19.04 27.02
N SER A 72 6.01 -18.40 25.90
CA SER A 72 7.30 -17.74 25.67
C SER A 72 7.41 -16.32 26.25
N GLU A 73 6.31 -15.73 26.76
CA GLU A 73 6.28 -14.38 27.37
C GLU A 73 6.21 -14.44 28.91
N GLN A 74 6.63 -15.54 29.54
CA GLN A 74 6.67 -15.67 31.01
C GLN A 74 7.78 -14.85 31.70
N SER A 75 8.47 -13.97 30.98
CA SER A 75 9.44 -13.05 31.58
C SER A 75 9.01 -11.60 31.35
N SER A 76 8.61 -10.93 32.44
CA SER A 76 8.51 -9.48 32.63
C SER A 76 7.19 -8.74 32.36
N VAL A 77 6.02 -9.37 32.51
CA VAL A 77 4.76 -8.63 32.73
C VAL A 77 4.14 -9.08 34.05
N PRO A 78 3.78 -8.16 34.97
CA PRO A 78 3.07 -8.52 36.20
C PRO A 78 1.78 -9.27 35.85
N GLU A 79 1.34 -10.17 36.72
CA GLU A 79 0.00 -10.79 36.64
C GLU A 79 -1.05 -9.77 36.19
N PRO A 80 -2.04 -10.17 35.35
CA PRO A 80 -3.02 -9.24 34.81
C PRO A 80 -3.63 -8.47 35.98
N SER A 81 -3.29 -7.18 36.06
CA SER A 81 -3.80 -6.30 37.08
C SER A 81 -5.32 -6.41 37.06
N ARG A 82 -5.91 -6.76 38.20
CA ARG A 82 -7.35 -6.62 38.43
C ARG A 82 -7.80 -5.26 37.88
N GLY A 83 -8.91 -5.30 37.14
CA GLY A 83 -9.16 -4.47 35.95
C GLY A 83 -8.85 -2.98 36.07
N ASN A 84 -8.31 -2.42 34.98
CA ASN A 84 -8.29 -0.97 34.75
C ASN A 84 -9.73 -0.44 34.85
N ARG A 85 -9.94 0.76 35.43
CA ARG A 85 -11.25 1.39 35.64
C ARG A 85 -12.19 1.31 34.44
N ASN A 86 -11.66 1.42 33.24
CA ASN A 86 -12.43 1.41 31.99
C ASN A 86 -12.40 0.07 31.25
N ARG A 87 -11.91 -1.00 31.89
CA ARG A 87 -11.78 -2.36 31.34
C ARG A 87 -12.28 -3.39 32.36
N CYS A 88 -13.59 -3.44 32.57
CA CYS A 88 -14.21 -4.48 33.38
C CYS A 88 -14.14 -5.81 32.61
N SER A 89 -13.47 -6.79 33.19
CA SER A 89 -13.26 -8.11 32.59
C SER A 89 -14.57 -8.90 32.55
N VAL A 90 -14.85 -9.50 31.39
CA VAL A 90 -16.04 -10.33 31.16
C VAL A 90 -15.58 -11.65 30.55
N PRO A 91 -15.96 -12.81 31.11
CA PRO A 91 -15.59 -14.09 30.56
C PRO A 91 -16.35 -14.35 29.25
N GLY A 92 -15.66 -14.88 28.24
CA GLY A 92 -16.26 -15.29 26.98
C GLY A 92 -15.56 -16.48 26.35
N ILE A 93 -16.12 -16.95 25.25
CA ILE A 93 -15.62 -18.12 24.52
C ILE A 93 -15.51 -17.82 23.03
N LEU A 94 -14.38 -18.20 22.44
CA LEU A 94 -14.10 -18.06 21.02
C LEU A 94 -14.21 -19.42 20.33
N TYR A 95 -15.07 -19.51 19.32
CA TYR A 95 -15.14 -20.64 18.38
C TYR A 95 -14.59 -20.19 17.03
N ASN A 96 -13.34 -20.58 16.72
CA ASN A 96 -12.70 -20.21 15.46
C ASN A 96 -12.62 -21.41 14.50
N THR A 97 -13.29 -21.31 13.36
CA THR A 97 -13.30 -22.34 12.32
C THR A 97 -12.17 -22.17 11.32
N ASN A 98 -11.70 -23.29 10.75
CA ASN A 98 -10.66 -23.28 9.70
C ASN A 98 -11.22 -23.01 8.30
N THR A 99 -12.49 -23.33 8.06
CA THR A 99 -13.15 -23.22 6.76
C THR A 99 -14.36 -22.30 6.82
N TYR A 100 -14.64 -21.62 5.71
CA TYR A 100 -15.79 -20.73 5.63
C TYR A 100 -17.10 -21.51 5.67
N GLU A 101 -17.11 -22.70 5.09
CA GLU A 101 -18.23 -23.63 5.10
C GLU A 101 -18.53 -24.09 6.53
N GLY A 102 -17.50 -24.40 7.33
CA GLY A 102 -17.65 -24.70 8.76
C GLY A 102 -18.27 -23.53 9.53
N PHE A 103 -17.85 -22.29 9.24
CA PHE A 103 -18.45 -21.09 9.83
C PHE A 103 -19.96 -20.97 9.55
N GLN A 104 -20.37 -21.27 8.31
CA GLN A 104 -21.77 -21.23 7.92
C GLN A 104 -22.58 -22.37 8.55
N ALA A 105 -22.01 -23.57 8.59
CA ALA A 105 -22.63 -24.80 9.09
C ALA A 105 -22.79 -24.84 10.63
N LEU A 106 -22.04 -24.02 11.37
CA LEU A 106 -22.18 -23.88 12.83
C LEU A 106 -23.63 -23.65 13.25
N ASP A 107 -24.13 -24.51 14.14
CA ASP A 107 -25.43 -24.34 14.75
C ASP A 107 -25.38 -23.22 15.81
N LYS A 108 -25.78 -22.04 15.37
CA LYS A 108 -25.75 -20.81 16.16
C LYS A 108 -26.76 -20.83 17.30
N GLN A 109 -27.82 -21.62 17.19
CA GLN A 109 -28.85 -21.67 18.23
C GLN A 109 -28.39 -22.56 19.38
N SER A 110 -27.91 -23.77 19.09
CA SER A 110 -27.41 -24.67 20.15
C SER A 110 -26.21 -24.08 20.89
N LEU A 111 -25.30 -23.38 20.21
CA LEU A 111 -24.19 -22.68 20.87
C LEU A 111 -24.67 -21.59 21.85
N LEU A 112 -25.72 -20.85 21.46
CA LEU A 112 -26.31 -19.82 22.32
C LEU A 112 -26.98 -20.45 23.55
N GLU A 113 -27.72 -21.54 23.34
CA GLU A 113 -28.40 -22.28 24.41
C GLU A 113 -27.39 -22.91 25.39
N ALA A 114 -26.30 -23.49 24.88
CA ALA A 114 -25.26 -24.11 25.71
C ALA A 114 -24.54 -23.11 26.64
N GLU A 115 -24.23 -21.90 26.18
CA GLU A 115 -23.66 -20.87 27.08
C GLU A 115 -24.72 -20.24 27.99
N ALA A 116 -25.98 -20.15 27.55
CA ALA A 116 -27.08 -19.67 28.40
C ALA A 116 -27.36 -20.65 29.56
N GLU A 117 -27.23 -21.96 29.31
CA GLU A 117 -27.33 -23.01 30.33
C GLU A 117 -26.27 -22.84 31.42
N LYS A 118 -25.02 -22.52 31.05
CA LYS A 118 -23.97 -22.21 32.04
C LYS A 118 -24.34 -21.00 32.91
N ILE A 119 -24.90 -19.94 32.32
CA ILE A 119 -25.38 -18.78 33.10
C ILE A 119 -26.49 -19.22 34.07
N TRP A 120 -27.42 -20.06 33.62
CA TRP A 120 -28.51 -20.59 34.43
C TRP A 120 -28.01 -21.44 35.61
N GLU A 121 -27.05 -22.35 35.37
CA GLU A 121 -26.42 -23.16 36.41
C GLU A 121 -25.61 -22.31 37.41
N ASP A 122 -24.87 -21.31 36.93
CA ASP A 122 -24.09 -20.40 37.76
C ASP A 122 -25.00 -19.54 38.66
N ILE A 123 -26.22 -19.20 38.20
CA ILE A 123 -27.25 -18.54 39.02
C ILE A 123 -27.78 -19.49 40.10
N HIS A 124 -28.10 -20.74 39.77
CA HIS A 124 -28.67 -21.71 40.73
C HIS A 124 -27.67 -22.15 41.79
N SER A 125 -26.41 -22.34 41.39
CA SER A 125 -25.33 -22.76 42.30
C SER A 125 -24.86 -21.66 43.26
N GLY A 126 -25.26 -20.39 43.02
CA GLY A 126 -24.82 -19.24 43.82
C GLY A 126 -23.47 -18.65 43.40
N LYS A 127 -22.79 -19.23 42.41
CA LYS A 127 -21.52 -18.68 41.87
C LYS A 127 -21.66 -17.27 41.32
N ALA A 128 -22.84 -16.93 40.78
CA ALA A 128 -23.13 -15.58 40.30
C ALA A 128 -23.13 -14.51 41.43
N GLU A 129 -23.24 -14.92 42.70
CA GLU A 129 -23.18 -14.02 43.87
C GLU A 129 -21.74 -13.72 44.26
N GLU A 130 -20.86 -14.72 44.12
CA GLU A 130 -19.42 -14.60 44.31
C GLU A 130 -18.77 -13.80 43.17
N ASP A 131 -19.12 -14.12 41.91
CA ASP A 131 -18.63 -13.44 40.72
C ASP A 131 -19.77 -13.05 39.78
N SER A 132 -20.22 -11.80 39.92
CA SER A 132 -21.32 -11.26 39.13
C SER A 132 -20.98 -11.01 37.66
N ARG A 133 -19.69 -11.02 37.28
CA ARG A 133 -19.24 -10.82 35.88
C ARG A 133 -19.72 -11.95 34.96
N ILE A 134 -19.98 -13.12 35.53
CA ILE A 134 -20.50 -14.30 34.86
C ILE A 134 -21.87 -14.03 34.19
N LEU A 135 -22.67 -13.11 34.72
CA LEU A 135 -23.96 -12.73 34.12
C LEU A 135 -23.80 -12.05 32.74
N LEU A 136 -22.59 -11.62 32.38
CA LEU A 136 -22.27 -10.95 31.13
C LEU A 136 -21.51 -11.82 30.13
N ARG A 137 -21.48 -13.15 30.34
CA ARG A 137 -20.83 -14.08 29.41
C ARG A 137 -21.17 -13.76 27.95
N PHE A 138 -20.21 -13.93 27.06
CA PHE A 138 -20.40 -13.71 25.63
C PHE A 138 -19.78 -14.82 24.78
N ILE A 139 -20.33 -15.00 23.59
CA ILE A 139 -19.84 -15.89 22.56
C ILE A 139 -19.24 -15.05 21.44
N PHE A 140 -18.09 -15.48 20.94
CA PHE A 140 -17.47 -14.95 19.75
C PHE A 140 -17.23 -16.09 18.77
N ILE A 141 -17.90 -16.09 17.62
CA ILE A 141 -17.62 -17.05 16.55
C ILE A 141 -16.84 -16.35 15.45
N SER A 142 -15.81 -17.00 14.91
CA SER A 142 -14.99 -16.41 13.85
C SER A 142 -14.51 -17.41 12.79
N PHE A 143 -14.17 -16.83 11.64
CA PHE A 143 -13.42 -17.45 10.56
C PHE A 143 -12.37 -16.45 10.08
N ALA A 144 -11.10 -16.86 10.11
CA ALA A 144 -9.95 -16.04 9.74
C ALA A 144 -9.31 -16.55 8.44
N ASP A 145 -9.46 -15.82 7.34
CA ASP A 145 -8.74 -16.05 6.10
C ASP A 145 -7.40 -15.31 6.15
N LEU A 146 -6.36 -16.02 6.59
CA LEU A 146 -5.00 -15.49 6.75
C LEU A 146 -4.26 -15.31 5.41
N LYS A 147 -4.82 -15.78 4.28
CA LYS A 147 -4.25 -15.52 2.95
C LYS A 147 -4.69 -14.16 2.43
N LYS A 148 -5.96 -13.80 2.66
CA LYS A 148 -6.53 -12.51 2.27
C LYS A 148 -6.55 -11.49 3.40
N TRP A 149 -6.11 -11.86 4.60
CA TRP A 149 -6.20 -11.05 5.82
C TRP A 149 -7.61 -10.51 6.07
N SER A 150 -8.59 -11.40 5.91
CA SER A 150 -10.01 -11.08 6.04
C SER A 150 -10.67 -11.94 7.12
N PHE A 151 -11.48 -11.31 7.95
CA PHE A 151 -12.03 -11.92 9.15
C PHE A 151 -13.55 -11.77 9.15
N ARG A 152 -14.24 -12.89 9.30
CA ARG A 152 -15.69 -12.95 9.50
C ARG A 152 -15.95 -13.34 10.94
N TYR A 153 -16.85 -12.62 11.59
CA TYR A 153 -17.12 -12.86 13.00
C TYR A 153 -18.53 -12.48 13.41
N TRP A 154 -18.99 -13.03 14.51
CA TRP A 154 -20.29 -12.69 15.07
C TRP A 154 -20.28 -12.83 16.59
N PHE A 155 -20.78 -11.80 17.28
CA PHE A 155 -20.97 -11.83 18.73
C PHE A 155 -22.37 -12.30 19.10
N ALA A 156 -22.44 -13.05 20.20
CA ALA A 156 -23.68 -13.30 20.93
C ALA A 156 -23.49 -12.91 22.39
N PHE A 157 -24.50 -12.27 22.95
CA PHE A 157 -24.60 -11.93 24.37
C PHE A 157 -25.80 -12.69 24.97
N PRO A 158 -25.62 -13.97 25.37
CA PRO A 158 -26.70 -14.81 25.86
C PRO A 158 -27.46 -14.13 26.99
N ALA A 159 -28.75 -13.87 26.74
CA ALA A 159 -29.68 -13.33 27.70
C ALA A 159 -30.92 -14.21 27.78
N LEU A 160 -31.23 -14.66 28.99
CA LEU A 160 -32.37 -15.52 29.29
C LEU A 160 -33.63 -14.67 29.41
N MET A 161 -34.72 -15.10 28.76
CA MET A 161 -35.98 -14.35 28.75
C MET A 161 -36.88 -14.76 29.92
N LEU A 162 -37.38 -13.78 30.67
CA LEU A 162 -38.45 -13.99 31.65
C LEU A 162 -39.77 -14.30 30.93
N ASP A 163 -40.52 -15.29 31.44
CA ASP A 163 -41.84 -15.67 30.95
C ASP A 163 -42.85 -15.72 32.12
N PRO A 164 -43.72 -14.69 32.27
CA PRO A 164 -43.95 -13.57 31.35
C PRO A 164 -42.83 -12.50 31.36
N PRO A 165 -42.70 -11.67 30.31
CA PRO A 165 -41.71 -10.59 30.25
C PRO A 165 -41.88 -9.57 31.38
N ALA A 166 -40.78 -9.07 31.93
CA ALA A 166 -40.80 -8.03 32.96
C ALA A 166 -41.50 -6.75 32.45
N THR A 167 -42.37 -6.18 33.28
CA THR A 167 -43.03 -4.89 33.01
C THR A 167 -42.34 -3.77 33.77
N LEU A 168 -42.33 -2.59 33.16
CA LEU A 168 -41.71 -1.41 33.74
C LEU A 168 -42.76 -0.62 34.52
N ALA A 169 -42.55 -0.44 35.83
CA ALA A 169 -43.43 0.40 36.65
C ALA A 169 -43.05 1.88 36.50
N THR A 170 -41.77 2.19 36.68
CA THR A 170 -41.24 3.55 36.57
C THR A 170 -39.81 3.53 36.02
N LEU A 171 -39.44 4.55 35.25
CA LEU A 171 -38.06 4.82 34.82
C LEU A 171 -37.84 6.33 34.77
N LYS A 172 -36.87 6.83 35.52
CA LYS A 172 -36.54 8.26 35.60
C LYS A 172 -35.02 8.44 35.70
N PRO A 173 -34.50 9.62 35.35
CA PRO A 173 -33.14 9.99 35.71
C PRO A 173 -32.91 9.85 37.22
N ALA A 174 -31.72 9.38 37.62
CA ALA A 174 -31.41 9.15 39.02
C ALA A 174 -31.50 10.46 39.84
N SER A 175 -31.11 11.59 39.24
CA SER A 175 -31.24 12.94 39.82
C SER A 175 -32.66 13.32 40.24
N HIS A 176 -33.69 12.76 39.60
CA HIS A 176 -35.09 13.04 39.92
C HIS A 176 -35.69 12.04 40.94
N SER A 177 -34.94 10.99 41.29
CA SER A 177 -35.41 9.87 42.12
C SER A 177 -34.92 9.93 43.57
N PHE A 178 -33.96 10.82 43.86
CA PHE A 178 -33.31 10.99 45.15
C PHE A 178 -33.38 12.45 45.62
N SER A 179 -33.28 12.66 46.93
CA SER A 179 -33.01 13.99 47.48
C SER A 179 -31.60 14.47 47.08
N LEU A 180 -31.32 15.77 47.24
CA LEU A 180 -29.99 16.31 46.93
C LEU A 180 -28.89 15.63 47.79
N GLU A 181 -29.16 15.42 49.07
CA GLU A 181 -28.24 14.76 50.01
C GLU A 181 -28.01 13.28 49.66
N GLU A 182 -29.10 12.54 49.35
CA GLU A 182 -29.01 11.15 48.91
C GLU A 182 -28.23 11.03 47.59
N ALA A 183 -28.44 11.95 46.65
CA ALA A 183 -27.77 11.97 45.35
C ALA A 183 -26.27 12.23 45.51
N GLU A 184 -25.86 13.21 46.31
CA GLU A 184 -24.45 13.48 46.58
C GLU A 184 -23.77 12.29 47.28
N SER A 185 -24.42 11.71 48.29
CA SER A 185 -23.93 10.52 48.98
C SER A 185 -23.79 9.32 48.04
N LEU A 186 -24.79 9.07 47.18
CA LEU A 186 -24.76 7.99 46.20
C LEU A 186 -23.65 8.17 45.16
N ALA A 187 -23.48 9.40 44.66
CA ALA A 187 -22.41 9.70 43.71
C ALA A 187 -21.03 9.47 44.34
N ALA A 188 -20.83 9.88 45.60
CA ALA A 188 -19.60 9.65 46.34
C ALA A 188 -19.33 8.15 46.52
N ALA A 189 -20.32 7.38 46.98
CA ALA A 189 -20.19 5.94 47.18
C ALA A 189 -19.91 5.18 45.87
N CYS A 190 -20.57 5.56 44.76
CA CYS A 190 -20.27 4.99 43.44
C CYS A 190 -18.84 5.31 42.98
N ASN A 191 -18.37 6.54 43.22
CA ASN A 191 -17.01 6.93 42.85
C ASN A 191 -15.96 6.19 43.68
N GLU A 192 -16.20 6.00 44.98
CA GLU A 192 -15.35 5.19 45.86
C GLU A 192 -15.26 3.74 45.36
N TRP A 193 -16.41 3.12 45.05
CA TRP A 193 -16.49 1.78 44.50
C TRP A 193 -15.67 1.61 43.21
N ARG A 194 -15.64 2.66 42.36
CA ARG A 194 -14.87 2.70 41.10
C ARG A 194 -13.40 3.09 41.27
N ASN A 195 -12.99 3.60 42.42
CA ASN A 195 -11.60 3.97 42.71
C ASN A 195 -10.84 2.82 43.36
N LEU A 196 -11.54 1.90 44.03
CA LEU A 196 -10.96 0.74 44.71
C LEU A 196 -10.65 -0.39 43.73
N SER A 197 -9.38 -0.77 43.61
CA SER A 197 -8.91 -1.81 42.67
C SER A 197 -9.55 -3.20 42.90
N SER A 198 -10.07 -3.46 44.10
CA SER A 198 -10.76 -4.71 44.45
C SER A 198 -12.21 -4.79 43.96
N THR A 199 -12.84 -3.65 43.65
CA THR A 199 -14.28 -3.56 43.33
C THR A 199 -14.57 -2.90 41.98
N THR A 200 -13.56 -2.28 41.39
CA THR A 200 -13.67 -1.50 40.13
C THR A 200 -14.16 -2.32 38.94
N ASP A 201 -13.84 -3.61 38.89
CA ASP A 201 -14.20 -4.52 37.81
C ASP A 201 -15.48 -5.32 38.11
N ILE A 202 -16.21 -4.98 39.18
CA ILE A 202 -17.45 -5.65 39.60
C ILE A 202 -18.66 -4.87 39.05
N PRO A 203 -19.31 -5.36 37.98
CA PRO A 203 -20.31 -4.59 37.26
C PRO A 203 -21.69 -4.62 37.89
N PHE A 204 -21.97 -5.54 38.82
CA PHE A 204 -23.26 -5.62 39.53
C PHE A 204 -23.04 -5.49 41.03
N PHE A 205 -23.81 -4.62 41.67
CA PHE A 205 -23.64 -4.24 43.08
C PHE A 205 -24.99 -3.86 43.72
N LEU A 206 -25.00 -3.76 45.04
CA LEU A 206 -26.14 -3.26 45.81
C LEU A 206 -25.88 -1.83 46.25
N VAL A 207 -26.94 -1.03 46.26
CA VAL A 207 -26.95 0.30 46.87
C VAL A 207 -27.93 0.25 48.04
N SER A 208 -27.44 0.49 49.24
CA SER A 208 -28.28 0.62 50.44
C SER A 208 -28.27 2.05 50.94
N ILE A 209 -29.45 2.63 51.15
CA ILE A 209 -29.63 3.98 51.68
C ILE A 209 -30.26 3.86 53.07
N ASP A 210 -29.56 4.39 54.07
CA ASP A 210 -29.99 4.35 55.46
C ASP A 210 -31.08 5.41 55.76
N SER A 211 -31.59 5.43 56.99
CA SER A 211 -32.58 6.43 57.43
C SER A 211 -32.03 7.85 57.54
N ASN A 212 -30.71 8.02 57.49
CA ASN A 212 -29.99 9.30 57.55
C ASN A 212 -29.61 9.82 56.16
N SER A 213 -30.16 9.25 55.08
CA SER A 213 -29.85 9.60 53.68
C SER A 213 -28.42 9.26 53.23
N ILE A 214 -27.70 8.40 53.96
CA ILE A 214 -26.35 7.95 53.59
C ILE A 214 -26.44 6.71 52.72
N ALA A 215 -25.91 6.80 51.50
CA ALA A 215 -25.83 5.70 50.56
C ALA A 215 -24.50 4.93 50.71
N THR A 216 -24.57 3.61 50.74
CA THR A 216 -23.39 2.73 50.69
C THR A 216 -23.53 1.68 49.60
N VAL A 217 -22.46 1.47 48.82
CA VAL A 217 -22.37 0.44 47.78
C VAL A 217 -21.76 -0.83 48.37
N ARG A 218 -22.39 -1.98 48.11
CA ARG A 218 -22.03 -3.28 48.69
C ARG A 218 -22.06 -4.42 47.66
N HIS A 219 -21.50 -5.57 48.03
CA HIS A 219 -21.57 -6.77 47.19
C HIS A 219 -22.98 -7.38 47.20
N LEU A 220 -23.30 -8.21 46.20
CA LEU A 220 -24.61 -8.87 46.10
C LEU A 220 -24.91 -9.83 47.27
N ILE A 221 -23.87 -10.42 47.87
CA ILE A 221 -23.97 -11.35 49.00
C ILE A 221 -24.57 -10.66 50.25
N ASP A 222 -24.35 -9.35 50.41
CA ASP A 222 -24.77 -8.58 51.59
C ASP A 222 -26.26 -8.19 51.56
N PHE A 223 -27.05 -8.78 50.66
CA PHE A 223 -28.46 -8.42 50.45
C PHE A 223 -29.32 -8.65 51.69
N GLU A 224 -29.17 -9.80 52.36
CA GLU A 224 -29.99 -10.14 53.54
C GLU A 224 -29.71 -9.20 54.73
N ASP A 225 -28.46 -8.78 54.89
CA ASP A 225 -28.02 -7.80 55.89
C ASP A 225 -28.61 -6.41 55.61
N CYS A 226 -28.68 -6.00 54.35
CA CYS A 226 -29.30 -4.73 53.98
C CYS A 226 -30.81 -4.75 54.22
N ARG A 227 -31.47 -5.88 53.94
CA ARG A 227 -32.91 -6.04 54.11
C ARG A 227 -33.32 -6.06 55.59
N SER A 228 -32.56 -6.76 56.43
CA SER A 228 -32.86 -6.88 57.87
C SER A 228 -32.74 -5.55 58.63
N ASN A 229 -31.87 -4.65 58.18
CA ASN A 229 -31.69 -3.32 58.77
C ASN A 229 -32.74 -2.28 58.32
N GLY A 230 -33.72 -2.66 57.48
CA GLY A 230 -34.79 -1.77 57.03
C GLY A 230 -34.35 -0.65 56.08
N HIS A 231 -33.16 -0.76 55.48
CA HIS A 231 -32.63 0.22 54.53
C HIS A 231 -33.38 0.15 53.19
N LYS A 232 -33.40 1.27 52.45
CA LYS A 232 -33.87 1.28 51.05
C LYS A 232 -32.79 0.65 50.18
N VAL A 233 -33.12 -0.43 49.48
CA VAL A 233 -32.17 -1.19 48.65
C VAL A 233 -32.46 -0.99 47.16
N LEU A 234 -31.41 -0.76 46.36
CA LEU A 234 -31.46 -0.70 44.90
C LEU A 234 -30.41 -1.64 44.32
N PHE A 235 -30.75 -2.27 43.20
CA PHE A 235 -29.87 -3.16 42.45
C PHE A 235 -29.12 -2.39 41.36
N GLY A 236 -27.86 -2.07 41.61
CA GLY A 236 -27.01 -1.31 40.71
C GLY A 236 -26.26 -2.18 39.70
N PHE A 237 -26.15 -1.71 38.47
CA PHE A 237 -25.28 -2.33 37.48
C PHE A 237 -24.63 -1.30 36.55
N TYR A 238 -23.46 -1.62 35.99
CA TYR A 238 -22.79 -0.79 34.99
C TYR A 238 -23.56 -0.84 33.68
N ASP A 239 -24.18 0.28 33.31
CA ASP A 239 -24.98 0.37 32.10
C ASP A 239 -24.15 0.90 30.92
N PRO A 240 -23.86 0.08 29.90
CA PRO A 240 -23.17 0.55 28.69
C PRO A 240 -24.07 1.38 27.76
N CYS A 241 -25.39 1.41 27.99
CA CYS A 241 -26.34 2.15 27.18
C CYS A 241 -26.25 3.66 27.43
N HIS A 242 -26.38 4.48 26.37
CA HIS A 242 -26.52 5.94 26.49
C HIS A 242 -27.97 6.42 26.35
N LEU A 243 -28.90 5.57 25.91
CA LEU A 243 -30.27 5.97 25.62
C LEU A 243 -30.99 6.44 26.89
N PRO A 244 -31.75 7.55 26.84
CA PRO A 244 -32.33 8.16 28.03
C PRO A 244 -33.48 7.34 28.63
N ASN A 245 -34.19 6.55 27.81
CA ASN A 245 -35.41 5.84 28.23
C ASN A 245 -35.29 4.32 28.13
N ASN A 246 -34.10 3.78 27.87
CA ASN A 246 -33.88 2.34 27.72
C ASN A 246 -32.66 1.90 28.52
N PRO A 247 -32.80 0.92 29.44
CA PRO A 247 -31.67 0.29 30.10
C PRO A 247 -30.85 -0.56 29.11
N GLY A 248 -29.58 -0.80 29.44
CA GLY A 248 -28.71 -1.69 28.68
C GLY A 248 -29.06 -3.17 28.80
N TRP A 249 -28.49 -3.94 27.87
CA TRP A 249 -28.58 -5.40 27.81
C TRP A 249 -28.26 -6.15 29.12
N PRO A 250 -27.24 -5.74 29.93
CA PRO A 250 -26.89 -6.42 31.20
C PRO A 250 -28.05 -6.67 32.16
N LEU A 251 -29.04 -5.77 32.16
CA LEU A 251 -30.15 -5.83 33.10
C LEU A 251 -31.00 -7.10 32.94
N ARG A 252 -31.04 -7.72 31.76
CA ARG A 252 -31.84 -8.94 31.51
C ARG A 252 -31.45 -10.09 32.43
N ASN A 253 -30.16 -10.43 32.43
CA ASN A 253 -29.64 -11.53 33.24
C ASN A 253 -29.66 -11.17 34.73
N PHE A 254 -29.53 -9.89 35.06
CA PHE A 254 -29.58 -9.43 36.43
C PHE A 254 -30.99 -9.53 37.04
N LEU A 255 -32.03 -9.13 36.31
CA LEU A 255 -33.42 -9.32 36.74
C LEU A 255 -33.76 -10.80 36.93
N LEU A 256 -33.25 -11.68 36.07
CA LEU A 256 -33.42 -13.11 36.22
C LEU A 256 -32.76 -13.64 37.50
N TYR A 257 -31.50 -13.25 37.75
CA TYR A 257 -30.80 -13.60 38.98
C TYR A 257 -31.60 -13.18 40.22
N ILE A 258 -32.08 -11.92 40.26
CA ILE A 258 -32.86 -11.38 41.38
C ILE A 258 -34.15 -12.16 41.58
N HIS A 259 -34.86 -12.49 40.49
CA HIS A 259 -36.11 -13.23 40.58
C HIS A 259 -35.91 -14.65 41.11
N VAL A 260 -34.92 -15.38 40.57
CA VAL A 260 -34.67 -16.79 40.89
C VAL A 260 -34.09 -16.96 42.29
N ARG A 261 -33.12 -16.13 42.69
CA ARG A 261 -32.42 -16.27 43.98
C ARG A 261 -33.09 -15.51 45.11
N LEU A 262 -33.51 -14.26 44.87
CA LEU A 262 -34.02 -13.38 45.92
C LEU A 262 -35.56 -13.40 46.01
N GLY A 263 -36.25 -13.96 45.01
CA GLY A 263 -37.70 -14.14 45.01
C GLY A 263 -38.49 -12.83 45.01
N LEU A 264 -37.88 -11.72 44.58
CA LEU A 264 -38.50 -10.40 44.57
C LEU A 264 -39.41 -10.22 43.35
N GLU A 265 -40.62 -9.73 43.58
CA GLU A 265 -41.57 -9.36 42.52
C GLU A 265 -41.38 -7.92 42.05
N LYS A 266 -40.99 -7.03 42.97
CA LYS A 266 -40.66 -5.63 42.68
C LYS A 266 -39.17 -5.42 42.81
N VAL A 267 -38.53 -5.02 41.72
CA VAL A 267 -37.08 -4.89 41.64
C VAL A 267 -36.70 -3.45 41.32
N PRO A 268 -36.30 -2.66 42.34
CA PRO A 268 -35.76 -1.33 42.11
C PRO A 268 -34.31 -1.44 41.60
N PHE A 269 -34.03 -0.92 40.41
CA PHE A 269 -32.71 -1.02 39.76
C PHE A 269 -32.11 0.36 39.47
N LEU A 270 -30.78 0.43 39.49
CA LEU A 270 -29.97 1.59 39.13
C LEU A 270 -29.09 1.24 37.92
N CYS A 271 -29.37 1.89 36.79
CA CYS A 271 -28.52 1.89 35.60
C CYS A 271 -27.41 2.92 35.81
N TYR A 272 -26.26 2.48 36.30
CA TYR A 272 -25.14 3.35 36.61
C TYR A 272 -24.40 3.78 35.35
N ARG A 273 -24.33 5.09 35.12
CA ARG A 273 -23.65 5.75 34.01
C ARG A 273 -22.74 6.86 34.52
N GLU A 274 -21.73 7.19 33.73
CA GLU A 274 -20.71 8.17 34.04
C GLU A 274 -20.69 9.33 33.05
N ASN A 275 -20.03 10.40 33.45
CA ASN A 275 -19.66 11.52 32.60
C ASN A 275 -18.26 11.97 32.98
N ARG A 276 -17.34 12.02 32.01
CA ARG A 276 -15.92 12.36 32.23
C ARG A 276 -15.25 11.51 33.33
N GLY A 277 -15.69 10.25 33.47
CA GLY A 277 -15.11 9.29 34.42
C GLY A 277 -15.61 9.40 35.85
N PHE A 278 -16.64 10.22 36.13
CA PHE A 278 -17.30 10.30 37.43
C PHE A 278 -18.76 9.87 37.32
N ALA A 279 -19.34 9.38 38.42
CA ALA A 279 -20.77 9.08 38.52
C ALA A 279 -21.62 10.29 38.11
N ASP A 280 -22.49 10.12 37.10
CA ASP A 280 -23.42 11.16 36.66
C ASP A 280 -24.85 10.69 36.88
N LEU A 281 -25.51 11.25 37.88
CA LEU A 281 -26.90 10.91 38.23
C LEU A 281 -27.93 11.54 37.27
N GLY A 282 -27.53 12.54 36.46
CA GLY A 282 -28.37 13.06 35.40
C GLY A 282 -28.45 12.11 34.21
N LEU A 283 -27.35 11.41 33.90
CA LEU A 283 -27.32 10.37 32.85
C LEU A 283 -27.79 9.01 33.35
N SER A 284 -27.47 8.65 34.60
CA SER A 284 -27.89 7.40 35.22
C SER A 284 -29.41 7.31 35.33
N LEU A 285 -29.94 6.10 35.23
CA LEU A 285 -31.39 5.86 35.31
C LEU A 285 -31.73 5.03 36.54
N VAL A 286 -32.82 5.39 37.21
CA VAL A 286 -33.43 4.59 38.28
C VAL A 286 -34.79 4.14 37.80
N GLY A 287 -35.08 2.86 37.98
CA GLY A 287 -36.38 2.32 37.64
C GLY A 287 -36.82 1.21 38.58
N GLU A 288 -38.07 0.79 38.40
CA GLU A 288 -38.64 -0.34 39.11
C GLU A 288 -39.25 -1.31 38.10
N ALA A 289 -38.75 -2.55 38.10
CA ALA A 289 -39.27 -3.63 37.28
C ALA A 289 -40.24 -4.48 38.10
N LEU A 290 -41.34 -4.89 37.48
CA LEU A 290 -42.29 -5.84 38.04
C LEU A 290 -42.11 -7.17 37.33
N ILE A 291 -41.90 -8.22 38.11
CA ILE A 291 -41.72 -9.58 37.62
C ILE A 291 -42.89 -10.40 38.16
N SER A 292 -43.79 -10.81 37.27
CA SER A 292 -44.95 -11.63 37.64
C SER A 292 -44.53 -13.07 37.90
N ASN A 293 -44.90 -13.61 39.07
CA ASN A 293 -44.70 -15.02 39.39
C ASN A 293 -45.67 -15.89 38.56
N SER A 294 -45.17 -16.60 37.55
CA SER A 294 -45.92 -17.71 36.96
C SER A 294 -45.69 -18.97 37.82
N GLN A 295 -46.78 -19.64 38.23
CA GLN A 295 -46.70 -20.82 39.12
C GLN A 295 -45.84 -21.98 38.57
N GLY A 296 -45.49 -21.97 37.28
CA GLY A 296 -44.72 -23.03 36.62
C GLY A 296 -43.20 -23.01 36.83
N TRP A 297 -42.61 -21.89 37.27
CA TRP A 297 -41.15 -21.77 37.40
C TRP A 297 -40.60 -22.45 38.67
N LYS A 298 -41.37 -22.45 39.77
CA LYS A 298 -40.98 -23.10 41.03
C LYS A 298 -41.04 -24.63 40.98
N THR A 299 -41.73 -25.22 40.01
CA THR A 299 -42.00 -26.66 39.97
C THR A 299 -41.23 -27.42 38.89
N ASN A 300 -40.69 -26.77 37.85
CA ASN A 300 -40.17 -27.48 36.66
C ASN A 300 -38.69 -27.29 36.32
N HIS A 301 -37.89 -26.50 37.05
CA HIS A 301 -36.43 -26.29 36.81
C HIS A 301 -36.02 -26.10 35.33
N LYS A 302 -36.95 -25.66 34.46
CA LYS A 302 -36.72 -25.62 33.01
C LYS A 302 -36.08 -24.28 32.65
N MET A 303 -34.95 -24.33 31.96
CA MET A 303 -34.25 -23.14 31.49
C MET A 303 -35.16 -22.30 30.57
N PRO A 304 -35.20 -20.96 30.75
CA PRO A 304 -35.91 -20.07 29.83
C PRO A 304 -35.24 -19.99 28.45
N ASN A 305 -35.99 -19.52 27.45
CA ASN A 305 -35.44 -19.32 26.10
C ASN A 305 -34.34 -18.23 26.10
N ALA A 306 -33.25 -18.49 25.37
CA ALA A 306 -32.12 -17.58 25.25
C ALA A 306 -32.16 -16.74 23.95
N VAL A 307 -31.75 -15.48 24.04
CA VAL A 307 -31.55 -14.57 22.90
C VAL A 307 -30.22 -13.84 23.06
N GLY A 308 -29.62 -13.31 21.99
CA GLY A 308 -28.36 -12.57 22.18
C GLY A 308 -27.51 -12.27 20.96
N TRP A 309 -27.82 -12.84 19.78
CA TRP A 309 -27.03 -12.58 18.57
C TRP A 309 -27.06 -11.11 18.17
N GLU A 310 -25.88 -10.53 18.02
CA GLU A 310 -25.71 -9.12 17.68
C GLU A 310 -26.28 -8.84 16.28
N SER A 311 -26.95 -7.69 16.12
CA SER A 311 -27.47 -7.26 14.82
C SER A 311 -26.51 -6.28 14.15
N ASN A 312 -26.18 -6.52 12.88
CA ASN A 312 -25.41 -5.62 12.05
C ASN A 312 -26.37 -4.79 11.18
N ARG A 313 -26.42 -3.46 11.39
CA ARG A 313 -27.33 -2.54 10.68
C ARG A 313 -28.79 -3.02 10.64
N GLY A 314 -29.28 -3.55 11.77
CA GLY A 314 -30.65 -4.06 11.92
C GLY A 314 -30.91 -5.46 11.36
N ARG A 315 -29.90 -6.14 10.81
CA ARG A 315 -30.02 -7.54 10.34
C ARG A 315 -29.16 -8.48 11.19
N LYS A 316 -29.65 -9.70 11.42
CA LYS A 316 -28.91 -10.77 12.13
C LYS A 316 -27.90 -11.42 11.18
N VAL A 317 -26.80 -10.73 10.91
CA VAL A 317 -25.76 -11.18 9.96
C VAL A 317 -24.39 -11.03 10.60
N PRO A 318 -23.47 -11.99 10.39
CA PRO A 318 -22.07 -11.83 10.77
C PRO A 318 -21.44 -10.54 10.23
N ARG A 319 -20.48 -10.01 10.97
CA ARG A 319 -19.62 -8.91 10.54
C ARG A 319 -18.47 -9.45 9.68
N PHE A 320 -17.97 -8.59 8.79
CA PHE A 320 -16.82 -8.85 7.93
C PHE A 320 -15.88 -7.66 8.00
N ILE A 321 -14.59 -7.91 8.21
CA ILE A 321 -13.54 -6.91 8.18
C ILE A 321 -12.36 -7.42 7.34
N SER A 322 -11.78 -6.55 6.52
CA SER A 322 -10.56 -6.82 5.77
C SER A 322 -9.45 -5.96 6.33
N LEU A 323 -8.42 -6.58 6.90
CA LEU A 323 -7.25 -5.92 7.46
C LEU A 323 -6.02 -6.06 6.56
N ALA A 324 -6.19 -6.50 5.31
CA ALA A 324 -5.10 -6.65 4.34
C ALA A 324 -4.21 -5.40 4.22
N ASN A 325 -4.76 -4.20 4.28
CA ASN A 325 -3.95 -2.98 4.15
C ASN A 325 -3.03 -2.73 5.35
N ASN A 326 -3.36 -3.28 6.52
CA ASN A 326 -2.60 -3.08 7.75
C ASN A 326 -1.77 -4.32 8.13
N MET A 327 -2.11 -5.49 7.60
CA MET A 327 -1.49 -6.78 7.97
C MET A 327 -0.71 -7.45 6.86
N ASP A 328 -1.02 -7.20 5.58
CA ASP A 328 -0.30 -7.83 4.46
C ASP A 328 1.09 -7.19 4.31
N PRO A 329 2.20 -7.93 4.58
CA PRO A 329 3.54 -7.38 4.49
C PRO A 329 3.85 -6.78 3.12
N THR A 330 3.29 -7.37 2.06
CA THR A 330 3.49 -6.93 0.68
C THR A 330 2.85 -5.58 0.46
N ARG A 331 1.60 -5.40 0.88
CA ARG A 331 0.88 -4.11 0.76
C ARG A 331 1.50 -3.03 1.62
N LEU A 332 1.97 -3.38 2.82
CA LEU A 332 2.69 -2.45 3.69
C LEU A 332 3.97 -1.96 3.03
N ALA A 333 4.77 -2.86 2.44
CA ALA A 333 5.98 -2.49 1.71
C ALA A 333 5.68 -1.57 0.52
N ILE A 334 4.61 -1.86 -0.25
CA ILE A 334 4.16 -1.02 -1.37
C ILE A 334 3.73 0.37 -0.88
N ALA A 335 2.90 0.43 0.16
CA ALA A 335 2.42 1.68 0.73
C ALA A 335 3.56 2.54 1.29
N ALA A 336 4.56 1.92 1.94
CA ALA A 336 5.74 2.60 2.44
C ALA A 336 6.62 3.16 1.31
N ALA A 337 6.83 2.39 0.24
CA ALA A 337 7.58 2.86 -0.93
C ALA A 337 6.86 4.04 -1.61
N ASP A 338 5.55 3.93 -1.84
CA ASP A 338 4.75 5.00 -2.44
C ASP A 338 4.68 6.26 -1.56
N LEU A 339 4.71 6.09 -0.24
CA LEU A 339 4.70 7.22 0.71
C LEU A 339 5.94 8.10 0.53
N ASN A 340 7.13 7.52 0.30
CA ASN A 340 8.35 8.31 0.07
C ASN A 340 8.22 9.22 -1.16
N LEU A 341 7.68 8.70 -2.25
CA LEU A 341 7.45 9.48 -3.47
C LEU A 341 6.35 10.54 -3.27
N LYS A 342 5.29 10.22 -2.53
CA LYS A 342 4.25 11.19 -2.14
C LYS A 342 4.82 12.31 -1.26
N LEU A 343 5.75 11.98 -0.35
CA LEU A 343 6.44 12.97 0.49
C LEU A 343 7.30 13.91 -0.35
N MET A 344 8.03 13.40 -1.36
CA MET A 344 8.74 14.26 -2.32
C MET A 344 7.78 15.22 -3.01
N ARG A 345 6.64 14.72 -3.49
CA ARG A 345 5.60 15.54 -4.11
C ARG A 345 5.07 16.62 -3.16
N TRP A 346 4.71 16.26 -1.93
CA TRP A 346 4.09 17.20 -1.00
C TRP A 346 5.07 18.24 -0.44
N ARG A 347 6.34 17.87 -0.24
CA ARG A 347 7.31 18.73 0.44
C ARG A 347 8.17 19.55 -0.51
N ALA A 348 8.52 19.00 -1.68
CA ALA A 348 9.51 19.60 -2.56
C ALA A 348 8.97 19.86 -3.97
N LEU A 349 8.18 18.93 -4.53
CA LEU A 349 7.82 18.93 -5.95
C LEU A 349 6.31 18.69 -6.20
N PRO A 350 5.41 19.66 -5.94
CA PRO A 350 3.96 19.45 -6.03
C PRO A 350 3.44 18.99 -7.41
N SER A 351 4.15 19.39 -8.47
CA SER A 351 3.88 19.02 -9.87
C SER A 351 4.26 17.58 -10.23
N LEU A 352 4.96 16.85 -9.35
CA LEU A 352 5.38 15.48 -9.59
C LEU A 352 4.17 14.56 -9.81
N ASN A 353 4.10 13.94 -10.98
CA ASN A 353 3.03 13.05 -11.38
C ASN A 353 3.44 11.58 -11.26
N LEU A 354 3.20 11.01 -10.08
CA LEU A 354 3.51 9.61 -9.78
C LEU A 354 2.75 8.59 -10.65
N ASN A 355 1.60 8.98 -11.20
CA ASN A 355 0.81 8.09 -12.06
C ASN A 355 1.50 7.91 -13.43
N VAL A 356 2.11 8.96 -13.97
CA VAL A 356 2.87 8.87 -15.23
C VAL A 356 4.09 7.96 -15.04
N LEU A 357 4.80 8.10 -13.91
CA LEU A 357 5.95 7.24 -13.60
C LEU A 357 5.56 5.77 -13.43
N SER A 358 4.54 5.49 -12.63
CA SER A 358 4.11 4.10 -12.36
C SER A 358 3.51 3.40 -13.57
N SER A 359 2.89 4.14 -14.49
CA SER A 359 2.30 3.58 -15.71
C SER A 359 3.29 3.40 -16.87
N ALA A 360 4.42 4.12 -16.85
CA ALA A 360 5.42 4.04 -17.90
C ALA A 360 6.02 2.63 -18.05
N ARG A 361 6.05 2.13 -19.28
CA ARG A 361 6.71 0.87 -19.64
C ARG A 361 8.10 1.14 -20.18
N CYS A 362 9.12 0.68 -19.45
CA CYS A 362 10.52 0.89 -19.80
C CYS A 362 11.15 -0.39 -20.35
N LEU A 363 11.70 -0.31 -21.57
CA LEU A 363 12.50 -1.38 -22.17
C LEU A 363 13.99 -1.07 -21.99
N LEU A 364 14.72 -1.96 -21.33
CA LEU A 364 16.16 -1.87 -21.10
C LEU A 364 16.89 -2.83 -22.04
N LEU A 365 17.53 -2.29 -23.07
CA LEU A 365 18.35 -3.05 -24.01
C LEU A 365 19.76 -3.17 -23.45
N GLY A 366 20.04 -4.29 -22.80
CA GLY A 366 21.25 -4.58 -22.05
C GLY A 366 20.98 -4.72 -20.56
N ALA A 367 21.34 -5.88 -19.99
CA ALA A 367 21.26 -6.19 -18.57
C ALA A 367 22.66 -6.23 -17.92
N GLY A 368 23.61 -5.46 -18.48
CA GLY A 368 24.95 -5.26 -17.92
C GLY A 368 24.98 -4.25 -16.77
N THR A 369 26.13 -3.60 -16.58
CA THR A 369 26.37 -2.65 -15.47
C THR A 369 25.38 -1.48 -15.50
N LEU A 370 25.11 -0.92 -16.68
CA LEU A 370 24.13 0.16 -16.86
C LEU A 370 22.70 -0.33 -16.63
N GLY A 371 22.31 -1.45 -17.27
CA GLY A 371 20.97 -2.03 -17.15
C GLY A 371 20.55 -2.28 -15.71
N CYS A 372 21.44 -2.86 -14.91
CA CYS A 372 21.20 -3.09 -13.49
C CYS A 372 20.93 -1.79 -12.71
N GLN A 373 21.75 -0.76 -12.93
CA GLN A 373 21.62 0.50 -12.20
C GLN A 373 20.40 1.30 -12.66
N VAL A 374 20.15 1.37 -13.96
CA VAL A 374 18.95 2.01 -14.53
C VAL A 374 17.68 1.34 -13.98
N ALA A 375 17.60 0.01 -13.96
CA ALA A 375 16.45 -0.71 -13.42
C ALA A 375 16.18 -0.35 -11.95
N ARG A 376 17.22 -0.30 -11.11
CA ARG A 376 17.07 0.07 -9.69
C ARG A 376 16.62 1.53 -9.52
N MET A 377 17.13 2.44 -10.33
CA MET A 377 16.75 3.87 -10.28
C MET A 377 15.33 4.10 -10.78
N LEU A 378 14.90 3.41 -11.85
CA LEU A 378 13.51 3.44 -12.32
C LEU A 378 12.54 2.97 -11.24
N MET A 379 12.86 1.86 -10.57
CA MET A 379 12.06 1.34 -9.46
C MET A 379 12.01 2.30 -8.27
N ALA A 380 13.13 2.98 -7.96
CA ALA A 380 13.17 4.02 -6.92
C ALA A 380 12.26 5.21 -7.24
N TRP A 381 12.12 5.58 -8.51
CA TRP A 381 11.17 6.59 -9.00
C TRP A 381 9.72 6.08 -9.12
N GLY A 382 9.46 4.82 -8.77
CA GLY A 382 8.12 4.24 -8.76
C GLY A 382 7.66 3.66 -10.09
N VAL A 383 8.55 3.51 -11.08
CA VAL A 383 8.26 2.77 -12.31
C VAL A 383 8.02 1.30 -11.95
N ARG A 384 6.91 0.74 -12.47
CA ARG A 384 6.51 -0.64 -12.15
C ARG A 384 6.81 -1.62 -13.27
N LYS A 385 6.75 -1.18 -14.53
CA LYS A 385 6.85 -2.07 -15.72
C LYS A 385 8.22 -1.95 -16.37
N ILE A 386 9.05 -2.97 -16.17
CA ILE A 386 10.44 -2.99 -16.66
C ILE A 386 10.70 -4.29 -17.41
N THR A 387 11.06 -4.17 -18.68
CA THR A 387 11.46 -5.33 -19.51
C THR A 387 12.94 -5.24 -19.80
N LEU A 388 13.70 -6.29 -19.49
CA LEU A 388 15.13 -6.39 -19.79
C LEU A 388 15.38 -7.31 -20.97
N LEU A 389 16.31 -6.92 -21.84
CA LEU A 389 16.73 -7.70 -23.01
C LEU A 389 18.25 -7.86 -22.99
N ASP A 390 18.73 -9.10 -22.94
CA ASP A 390 20.15 -9.45 -22.98
C ASP A 390 20.28 -10.94 -23.36
N SER A 391 21.27 -11.29 -24.18
CA SER A 391 21.56 -12.69 -24.57
C SER A 391 22.56 -13.37 -23.63
N GLY A 392 23.24 -12.60 -22.78
CA GLY A 392 24.35 -13.06 -21.96
C GLY A 392 23.93 -13.81 -20.71
N LYS A 393 24.92 -14.55 -20.17
CA LYS A 393 24.85 -15.21 -18.86
C LYS A 393 25.66 -14.45 -17.82
N VAL A 394 25.31 -14.62 -16.55
CA VAL A 394 26.04 -14.01 -15.43
C VAL A 394 27.38 -14.73 -15.26
N ALA A 395 28.47 -13.97 -15.38
CA ALA A 395 29.83 -14.45 -15.16
C ALA A 395 30.34 -14.09 -13.76
N MET A 396 31.35 -14.82 -13.26
CA MET A 396 31.94 -14.62 -11.91
C MET A 396 32.40 -13.17 -11.61
N SER A 397 32.80 -12.41 -12.63
CA SER A 397 33.22 -11.01 -12.48
C SER A 397 32.05 -10.01 -12.41
N ASN A 398 30.83 -10.44 -12.74
CA ASN A 398 29.67 -9.57 -12.92
C ASN A 398 29.09 -9.04 -11.60
N PRO A 399 28.85 -9.84 -10.54
CA PRO A 399 28.18 -9.39 -9.32
C PRO A 399 28.82 -8.16 -8.63
N LEU A 400 30.13 -7.97 -8.79
CA LEU A 400 30.84 -6.82 -8.22
C LEU A 400 30.52 -5.48 -8.91
N ARG A 401 29.97 -5.52 -10.13
CA ARG A 401 29.69 -4.33 -10.97
C ARG A 401 28.21 -4.24 -11.35
N GLN A 402 27.55 -5.38 -11.51
CA GLN A 402 26.18 -5.52 -11.98
C GLN A 402 25.28 -5.82 -10.78
N SER A 403 24.65 -4.77 -10.25
CA SER A 403 24.03 -4.72 -8.93
C SER A 403 22.78 -5.59 -8.74
N LEU A 404 22.32 -6.30 -9.77
CA LEU A 404 21.20 -7.22 -9.66
C LEU A 404 21.63 -8.67 -9.44
N TYR A 405 22.90 -9.01 -9.58
CA TYR A 405 23.38 -10.39 -9.52
C TYR A 405 24.14 -10.69 -8.23
N THR A 406 24.03 -11.94 -7.78
CA THR A 406 24.81 -12.48 -6.67
C THR A 406 25.79 -13.55 -7.15
N LEU A 407 26.61 -14.07 -6.23
CA LEU A 407 27.51 -15.19 -6.53
C LEU A 407 26.75 -16.45 -6.96
N ASP A 408 25.57 -16.68 -6.38
CA ASP A 408 24.75 -17.87 -6.65
C ASP A 408 24.31 -17.92 -8.12
N ASP A 409 24.01 -16.75 -8.72
CA ASP A 409 23.61 -16.63 -10.12
C ASP A 409 24.75 -17.01 -11.10
N CYS A 410 26.00 -17.06 -10.62
CA CYS A 410 27.18 -17.45 -11.42
C CYS A 410 27.42 -18.96 -11.45
N LEU A 411 26.80 -19.72 -10.54
CA LEU A 411 27.04 -21.15 -10.38
C LEU A 411 26.44 -21.95 -11.56
N ASN A 412 26.88 -23.19 -11.75
CA ASN A 412 26.36 -24.11 -12.78
C ASN A 412 26.41 -23.58 -14.23
N GLY A 413 27.43 -22.78 -14.55
CA GLY A 413 27.61 -22.20 -15.90
C GLY A 413 26.88 -20.87 -16.13
N GLY A 414 26.35 -20.27 -15.05
CA GLY A 414 25.74 -18.95 -15.05
C GLY A 414 24.29 -18.96 -15.51
N GLU A 415 23.43 -18.27 -14.75
CA GLU A 415 22.06 -18.01 -15.14
C GLU A 415 22.00 -16.95 -16.25
N TYR A 416 20.94 -16.96 -17.07
CA TYR A 416 20.71 -15.87 -18.03
C TYR A 416 20.52 -14.56 -17.27
N LYS A 417 21.23 -13.51 -17.70
CA LYS A 417 21.23 -12.20 -17.03
C LYS A 417 19.82 -11.65 -16.84
N VAL A 418 18.98 -11.73 -17.87
CA VAL A 418 17.60 -11.24 -17.80
C VAL A 418 16.75 -12.01 -16.77
N THR A 419 16.95 -13.32 -16.63
CA THR A 419 16.22 -14.15 -15.66
C THR A 419 16.64 -13.78 -14.23
N ALA A 420 17.95 -13.76 -13.97
CA ALA A 420 18.49 -13.36 -12.67
C ALA A 420 18.09 -11.92 -12.30
N ALA A 421 18.09 -11.00 -13.27
CA ALA A 421 17.68 -9.61 -13.06
C ALA A 421 16.20 -9.50 -12.67
N VAL A 422 15.31 -10.23 -13.34
CA VAL A 422 13.87 -10.24 -13.04
C VAL A 422 13.62 -10.77 -11.63
N GLU A 423 14.24 -11.89 -11.26
CA GLU A 423 14.10 -12.47 -9.92
C GLU A 423 14.65 -11.54 -8.83
N SER A 424 15.78 -10.89 -9.10
CA SER A 424 16.36 -9.89 -8.20
C SER A 424 15.45 -8.67 -8.01
N LEU A 425 14.88 -8.13 -9.09
CA LEU A 425 13.94 -7.01 -9.02
C LEU A 425 12.69 -7.38 -8.20
N LYS A 426 12.09 -8.54 -8.45
CA LYS A 426 10.91 -9.03 -7.70
C LYS A 426 11.24 -9.27 -6.22
N ARG A 427 12.46 -9.72 -5.92
CA ARG A 427 12.96 -9.89 -4.54
C ARG A 427 13.15 -8.55 -3.83
N ILE A 428 13.58 -7.51 -4.55
CA ILE A 428 13.75 -6.16 -3.98
C ILE A 428 12.39 -5.51 -3.71
N PHE A 429 11.46 -5.60 -4.67
CA PHE A 429 10.14 -4.98 -4.53
C PHE A 429 9.05 -5.82 -5.21
N PRO A 430 8.15 -6.48 -4.43
CA PRO A 430 7.21 -7.45 -5.00
C PRO A 430 6.20 -6.91 -6.01
N ALA A 431 5.91 -5.61 -6.02
CA ALA A 431 4.97 -5.01 -6.99
C ALA A 431 5.63 -4.50 -8.27
N VAL A 432 6.90 -4.83 -8.52
CA VAL A 432 7.50 -4.63 -9.84
C VAL A 432 6.99 -5.69 -10.82
N GLU A 433 6.49 -5.23 -11.96
CA GLU A 433 6.13 -6.03 -13.13
C GLU A 433 7.38 -6.13 -14.02
N ALA A 434 8.30 -7.01 -13.65
CA ALA A 434 9.55 -7.23 -14.37
C ALA A 434 9.46 -8.43 -15.32
N GLU A 435 9.88 -8.23 -16.58
CA GLU A 435 9.97 -9.25 -17.62
C GLU A 435 11.38 -9.33 -18.21
N GLY A 436 11.77 -10.53 -18.67
CA GLY A 436 13.11 -10.80 -19.18
C GLY A 436 13.05 -11.50 -20.54
N VAL A 437 13.78 -10.98 -21.51
CA VAL A 437 13.84 -11.50 -22.88
C VAL A 437 15.28 -11.88 -23.22
N VAL A 438 15.53 -13.19 -23.33
CA VAL A 438 16.81 -13.71 -23.80
C VAL A 438 16.84 -13.58 -25.33
N MET A 439 17.60 -12.62 -25.84
CA MET A 439 17.70 -12.35 -27.28
C MET A 439 18.97 -11.54 -27.57
N ALA A 440 19.64 -11.83 -28.68
CA ALA A 440 20.72 -11.01 -29.18
C ALA A 440 20.15 -9.87 -30.05
N ILE A 441 20.87 -8.74 -30.14
CA ILE A 441 20.51 -7.67 -31.07
C ILE A 441 21.40 -7.81 -32.30
N PRO A 442 20.83 -8.01 -33.50
CA PRO A 442 21.61 -8.08 -34.73
C PRO A 442 22.41 -6.81 -34.98
N MET A 443 23.69 -6.98 -35.35
CA MET A 443 24.65 -5.89 -35.44
C MET A 443 25.11 -5.69 -36.89
N PRO A 444 25.12 -4.45 -37.42
CA PRO A 444 25.75 -4.16 -38.69
C PRO A 444 27.23 -4.56 -38.75
N GLY A 445 27.69 -4.97 -39.93
CA GLY A 445 29.07 -5.40 -40.16
C GLY A 445 29.37 -6.85 -39.75
N HIS A 446 28.36 -7.59 -39.28
CA HIS A 446 28.44 -9.01 -38.95
C HIS A 446 27.50 -9.79 -39.88
N PRO A 447 27.98 -10.25 -41.06
CA PRO A 447 27.13 -10.90 -42.05
C PRO A 447 26.45 -12.15 -41.50
N VAL A 448 25.15 -12.25 -41.74
CA VAL A 448 24.31 -13.38 -41.32
C VAL A 448 24.46 -14.50 -42.35
N PRO A 449 24.81 -15.74 -41.94
CA PRO A 449 24.81 -16.89 -42.85
C PRO A 449 23.41 -17.13 -43.44
N CYS A 450 23.32 -17.55 -44.70
CA CYS A 450 22.03 -17.77 -45.38
C CYS A 450 21.07 -18.70 -44.60
N GLN A 451 21.60 -19.65 -43.82
CA GLN A 451 20.77 -20.57 -43.03
C GLN A 451 20.08 -19.89 -41.82
N GLU A 452 20.59 -18.76 -41.36
CA GLU A 452 20.16 -18.07 -40.14
C GLU A 452 19.33 -16.81 -40.41
N GLU A 453 19.24 -16.35 -41.67
CA GLU A 453 18.51 -15.13 -42.07
C GLU A 453 17.08 -15.10 -41.55
N ASN A 454 16.33 -16.20 -41.68
CA ASN A 454 14.95 -16.28 -41.21
C ASN A 454 14.84 -16.10 -39.69
N SER A 455 15.81 -16.63 -38.92
CA SER A 455 15.86 -16.49 -37.47
C SER A 455 16.14 -15.04 -37.08
N VAL A 456 17.14 -14.41 -37.72
CA VAL A 456 17.51 -13.02 -37.47
C VAL A 456 16.37 -12.07 -37.82
N ILE A 457 15.65 -12.33 -38.92
CA ILE A 457 14.46 -11.54 -39.28
C ILE A 457 13.39 -11.64 -38.18
N GLU A 458 13.18 -12.83 -37.60
CA GLU A 458 12.21 -13.00 -36.52
C GLU A 458 12.64 -12.30 -35.23
N GLU A 459 13.94 -12.30 -34.90
CA GLU A 459 14.50 -11.51 -33.80
C GLU A 459 14.31 -10.01 -34.03
N CYS A 460 14.52 -9.52 -35.25
CA CYS A 460 14.25 -8.13 -35.63
C CYS A 460 12.77 -7.76 -35.47
N ARG A 461 11.84 -8.65 -35.88
CA ARG A 461 10.39 -8.46 -35.65
C ARG A 461 10.05 -8.42 -34.17
N ARG A 462 10.63 -9.33 -33.39
CA ARG A 462 10.42 -9.38 -31.94
C ARG A 462 10.92 -8.11 -31.27
N LEU A 463 12.10 -7.60 -31.66
CA LEU A 463 12.62 -6.32 -31.16
C LEU A 463 11.70 -5.15 -31.50
N LEU A 464 11.18 -5.08 -32.73
CA LEU A 464 10.21 -4.07 -33.14
C LEU A 464 8.95 -4.14 -32.27
N SER A 465 8.37 -5.33 -32.07
CA SER A 465 7.19 -5.51 -31.20
C SER A 465 7.45 -5.12 -29.75
N LEU A 466 8.66 -5.35 -29.23
CA LEU A 466 9.05 -4.90 -27.90
C LEU A 466 9.13 -3.37 -27.86
N ILE A 467 9.75 -2.72 -28.84
CA ILE A 467 9.84 -1.25 -28.89
C ILE A 467 8.43 -0.63 -29.00
N ASP A 468 7.55 -1.19 -29.83
CA ASP A 468 6.20 -0.70 -30.01
C ASP A 468 5.33 -0.82 -28.75
N SER A 469 5.53 -1.90 -27.98
CA SER A 469 4.79 -2.14 -26.74
C SER A 469 5.29 -1.36 -25.53
N HIS A 470 6.40 -0.62 -25.64
CA HIS A 470 6.99 0.16 -24.54
C HIS A 470 6.94 1.66 -24.83
N ASP A 471 7.02 2.47 -23.77
CA ASP A 471 6.89 3.93 -23.85
C ASP A 471 8.25 4.62 -23.91
N ALA A 472 9.23 4.08 -23.17
CA ALA A 472 10.61 4.57 -23.13
C ALA A 472 11.62 3.43 -23.31
N ILE A 473 12.62 3.65 -24.13
CA ILE A 473 13.64 2.67 -24.52
C ILE A 473 15.02 3.17 -24.11
N PHE A 474 15.73 2.37 -23.32
CA PHE A 474 17.11 2.63 -22.94
C PHE A 474 18.06 1.76 -23.75
N LEU A 475 18.99 2.39 -24.48
CA LEU A 475 20.09 1.69 -25.15
C LEU A 475 21.29 1.64 -24.21
N LEU A 476 21.50 0.48 -23.62
CA LEU A 476 22.50 0.20 -22.58
C LEU A 476 23.42 -0.95 -22.98
N THR A 477 23.49 -1.24 -24.29
CA THR A 477 24.37 -2.25 -24.86
C THR A 477 25.83 -1.81 -24.80
N ASP A 478 26.72 -2.78 -24.95
CA ASP A 478 28.16 -2.65 -24.74
C ASP A 478 28.94 -2.18 -25.97
N THR A 479 28.35 -2.27 -27.17
CA THR A 479 28.98 -1.84 -28.43
C THR A 479 28.18 -0.77 -29.16
N ARG A 480 28.82 -0.09 -30.10
CA ARG A 480 28.16 0.91 -30.95
C ARG A 480 27.20 0.26 -31.95
N GLU A 481 27.65 -0.80 -32.60
CA GLU A 481 26.91 -1.50 -33.66
C GLU A 481 25.58 -2.08 -33.15
N SER A 482 25.55 -2.62 -31.93
CA SER A 482 24.31 -3.11 -31.29
C SER A 482 23.28 -2.00 -31.01
N ARG A 483 23.68 -0.72 -31.02
CA ARG A 483 22.76 0.42 -30.83
C ARG A 483 22.09 0.87 -32.12
N TRP A 484 22.61 0.48 -33.29
CA TRP A 484 22.11 0.98 -34.57
C TRP A 484 20.66 0.58 -34.82
N LEU A 485 20.38 -0.73 -34.79
CA LEU A 485 19.05 -1.25 -35.08
C LEU A 485 17.99 -0.69 -34.13
N PRO A 486 18.17 -0.73 -32.78
CA PRO A 486 17.20 -0.10 -31.88
C PRO A 486 17.02 1.40 -32.10
N SER A 487 18.08 2.14 -32.47
CA SER A 487 17.99 3.58 -32.76
C SER A 487 17.13 3.86 -33.99
N LEU A 488 17.29 3.07 -35.06
CA LEU A 488 16.45 3.13 -36.26
C LEU A 488 14.98 2.85 -35.92
N LEU A 489 14.72 1.74 -35.23
CA LEU A 489 13.36 1.31 -34.88
C LEU A 489 12.67 2.36 -34.00
N CYS A 490 13.37 2.90 -33.01
CA CYS A 490 12.83 3.95 -32.15
C CYS A 490 12.54 5.25 -32.91
N ALA A 491 13.43 5.64 -33.84
CA ALA A 491 13.23 6.82 -34.68
C ALA A 491 12.02 6.64 -35.63
N SER A 492 11.80 5.42 -36.13
CA SER A 492 10.62 5.09 -36.95
C SER A 492 9.32 5.09 -36.13
N ALA A 493 9.34 4.50 -34.94
CA ALA A 493 8.18 4.37 -34.05
C ALA A 493 7.93 5.62 -33.16
N ASN A 494 8.77 6.64 -33.27
CA ASN A 494 8.74 7.88 -32.48
C ASN A 494 8.70 7.64 -30.96
N LYS A 495 9.58 6.76 -30.46
CA LYS A 495 9.68 6.39 -29.04
C LYS A 495 10.65 7.29 -28.28
N ILE A 496 10.40 7.48 -26.97
CA ILE A 496 11.37 8.15 -26.10
C ILE A 496 12.58 7.25 -25.98
N THR A 497 13.74 7.75 -26.37
CA THR A 497 14.95 6.94 -26.47
C THR A 497 16.10 7.61 -25.75
N ILE A 498 16.72 6.88 -24.82
CA ILE A 498 17.86 7.36 -24.04
C ILE A 498 19.03 6.41 -24.23
N THR A 499 20.17 6.94 -24.63
CA THR A 499 21.42 6.18 -24.74
C THR A 499 22.34 6.55 -23.61
N ALA A 500 22.91 5.54 -22.95
CA ALA A 500 24.03 5.69 -22.05
C ALA A 500 25.20 4.84 -22.55
N ALA A 501 26.37 5.46 -22.61
CA ALA A 501 27.61 4.88 -23.13
C ALA A 501 28.76 5.19 -22.17
N LEU A 502 29.70 4.24 -22.03
CA LEU A 502 30.81 4.34 -21.09
C LEU A 502 32.14 4.19 -21.83
N GLY A 503 33.08 5.07 -21.50
CA GLY A 503 34.51 4.89 -21.75
C GLY A 503 35.23 4.44 -20.46
N PHE A 504 36.56 4.42 -20.51
CA PHE A 504 37.37 4.06 -19.34
C PHE A 504 37.14 5.00 -18.14
N ASP A 505 37.23 6.31 -18.36
CA ASP A 505 37.10 7.37 -17.36
C ASP A 505 36.02 8.42 -17.70
N SER A 506 35.28 8.23 -18.79
CA SER A 506 34.27 9.15 -19.30
C SER A 506 32.94 8.45 -19.58
N PHE A 507 31.86 9.23 -19.68
CA PHE A 507 30.53 8.73 -20.05
C PHE A 507 29.79 9.69 -20.97
N LEU A 508 28.80 9.17 -21.69
CA LEU A 508 27.81 9.91 -22.47
C LEU A 508 26.41 9.44 -22.07
N VAL A 509 25.53 10.39 -21.78
CA VAL A 509 24.09 10.17 -21.64
C VAL A 509 23.37 11.12 -22.57
N MET A 510 22.46 10.62 -23.40
CA MET A 510 21.70 11.48 -24.30
C MET A 510 20.30 10.97 -24.57
N ARG A 511 19.36 11.89 -24.81
CA ARG A 511 18.04 11.57 -25.36
C ARG A 511 18.06 11.76 -26.87
N HIS A 512 17.36 10.92 -27.62
CA HIS A 512 17.26 11.10 -29.08
C HIS A 512 16.13 12.09 -29.38
N GLY A 513 16.23 12.79 -30.52
CA GLY A 513 15.13 13.59 -31.03
C GLY A 513 13.97 12.74 -31.54
N ALA A 514 12.80 13.37 -31.68
CA ALA A 514 11.62 12.78 -32.31
C ALA A 514 11.92 12.19 -33.70
N GLY A 515 11.08 11.28 -34.19
CA GLY A 515 11.22 10.66 -35.50
C GLY A 515 11.15 11.68 -36.64
N PRO A 516 11.94 11.53 -37.73
CA PRO A 516 12.00 12.50 -38.83
C PRO A 516 10.68 12.66 -39.58
N LEU A 517 9.83 11.64 -39.59
CA LEU A 517 8.53 11.62 -40.27
C LEU A 517 7.36 12.01 -39.35
N SER A 518 7.63 12.27 -38.07
CA SER A 518 6.62 12.68 -37.08
C SER A 518 6.40 14.20 -37.14
N SER A 519 5.67 14.69 -38.15
CA SER A 519 5.27 16.10 -38.22
C SER A 519 3.74 16.28 -38.32
N ASN A 520 3.23 17.19 -37.47
CA ASN A 520 1.89 17.80 -37.39
C ASN A 520 0.77 17.06 -36.63
N HIS A 521 0.65 17.33 -35.32
CA HIS A 521 -0.65 17.34 -34.64
C HIS A 521 -1.20 18.74 -34.30
N ASP A 522 -0.41 19.82 -34.41
CA ASP A 522 -0.85 21.16 -33.98
C ASP A 522 -1.26 22.14 -35.11
N LYS A 523 -1.25 21.73 -36.40
CA LYS A 523 -1.61 22.64 -37.51
C LYS A 523 -3.10 22.68 -37.89
N LYS A 524 -4.01 22.17 -37.06
CA LYS A 524 -5.47 22.25 -37.34
C LYS A 524 -6.24 23.29 -36.50
N ALA A 525 -5.60 24.02 -35.60
CA ALA A 525 -6.30 24.97 -34.72
C ALA A 525 -6.14 26.46 -35.08
N GLU A 526 -5.17 26.86 -35.91
CA GLU A 526 -4.88 28.29 -36.16
C GLU A 526 -4.87 28.63 -37.66
N THR A 527 -6.03 28.57 -38.30
CA THR A 527 -6.22 29.12 -39.66
C THR A 527 -7.41 30.06 -39.75
N LEU A 528 -7.64 30.89 -38.73
CA LEU A 528 -8.72 31.89 -38.79
C LEU A 528 -8.42 33.29 -38.24
N THR A 529 -7.21 33.59 -37.76
CA THR A 529 -6.88 34.96 -37.32
C THR A 529 -5.41 35.24 -37.57
N ASP A 530 -5.11 35.90 -38.69
CA ASP A 530 -4.26 37.11 -38.73
C ASP A 530 -3.93 37.48 -40.18
N LEU A 531 -4.84 38.26 -40.75
CA LEU A 531 -4.57 39.13 -41.89
C LEU A 531 -4.33 40.54 -41.35
N SER A 532 -3.11 40.86 -40.89
CA SER A 532 -2.61 42.25 -40.87
C SER A 532 -1.14 42.37 -40.44
N ALA A 533 -0.46 43.32 -41.09
CA ALA A 533 0.89 43.89 -40.83
C ALA A 533 2.07 43.11 -41.44
N GLN A 534 2.42 43.36 -42.71
CA GLN A 534 3.32 44.41 -43.23
C GLN A 534 4.83 44.09 -43.14
N MET A 535 5.36 43.74 -44.32
CA MET A 535 6.65 44.12 -44.92
C MET A 535 7.70 44.85 -44.07
N GLY A 536 8.89 44.25 -44.00
CA GLY A 536 10.17 44.98 -44.01
C GLY A 536 11.20 44.46 -43.02
N THR A 537 12.01 43.46 -43.41
CA THR A 537 13.49 43.46 -43.36
C THR A 537 13.96 42.18 -44.05
N VAL A 538 14.76 42.32 -45.10
CA VAL A 538 15.38 41.21 -45.84
C VAL A 538 16.59 40.75 -45.04
N SER A 539 16.49 39.58 -44.40
CA SER A 539 17.62 38.81 -43.90
C SER A 539 17.39 37.34 -44.26
N LEU A 540 18.46 36.71 -44.76
CA LEU A 540 18.53 35.36 -45.29
C LEU A 540 18.14 34.32 -44.23
N ASP A 541 16.87 33.94 -44.15
CA ASP A 541 16.40 32.77 -43.39
C ASP A 541 15.66 31.81 -44.33
N ASP A 542 16.36 30.76 -44.73
CA ASP A 542 15.83 29.65 -45.51
C ASP A 542 15.03 28.70 -44.58
N ASN A 543 13.75 28.53 -44.89
CA ASN A 543 12.78 27.53 -44.39
C ASN A 543 12.70 27.19 -42.88
N GLY A 544 11.65 27.71 -42.24
CA GLY A 544 11.26 27.49 -40.83
C GLY A 544 10.79 26.06 -40.44
N THR A 545 11.64 25.05 -40.62
CA THR A 545 11.51 23.77 -39.92
C THR A 545 12.25 23.82 -38.58
N ARG A 546 11.53 23.66 -37.45
CA ARG A 546 12.15 23.51 -36.12
C ARG A 546 13.26 22.45 -36.18
N GLN A 547 14.49 22.82 -35.86
CA GLN A 547 15.64 21.90 -35.90
C GLN A 547 15.47 20.77 -34.88
N ARG A 548 15.39 19.54 -35.40
CA ARG A 548 15.23 18.29 -34.63
C ARG A 548 16.52 17.91 -33.93
N LEU A 549 16.43 17.35 -32.73
CA LEU A 549 17.61 16.82 -32.03
C LEU A 549 18.15 15.57 -32.73
N GLY A 550 19.47 15.41 -32.72
CA GLY A 550 20.14 14.25 -33.28
C GLY A 550 19.90 12.96 -32.50
N CYS A 551 20.23 11.83 -33.11
CA CYS A 551 20.42 10.57 -32.41
C CYS A 551 21.92 10.35 -32.12
N TYR A 552 22.26 9.23 -31.47
CA TYR A 552 23.64 8.84 -31.17
C TYR A 552 24.57 8.83 -32.42
N PHE A 553 24.03 8.53 -33.60
CA PHE A 553 24.78 8.45 -34.87
C PHE A 553 24.81 9.75 -35.69
N CYS A 554 24.26 10.88 -35.21
CA CYS A 554 24.21 12.11 -36.01
C CYS A 554 25.52 12.91 -36.04
N ASN A 555 26.34 12.78 -35.00
CA ASN A 555 27.52 13.63 -34.80
C ASN A 555 28.83 12.95 -35.21
N ASP A 556 28.77 11.85 -35.98
CA ASP A 556 29.94 11.11 -36.42
C ASP A 556 29.89 10.87 -37.94
N VAL A 557 31.07 10.85 -38.57
CA VAL A 557 31.28 10.81 -40.02
C VAL A 557 31.57 9.40 -40.55
N VAL A 558 31.24 8.35 -39.79
CA VAL A 558 31.51 6.94 -40.15
C VAL A 558 30.32 6.04 -39.77
N ALA A 559 29.93 5.12 -40.65
CA ALA A 559 28.91 4.11 -40.33
C ALA A 559 29.35 3.17 -39.19
N PRO A 560 28.38 2.55 -38.47
CA PRO A 560 28.70 1.46 -37.55
C PRO A 560 29.28 0.26 -38.31
N VAL A 561 30.60 0.11 -38.27
CA VAL A 561 31.35 -1.07 -38.73
C VAL A 561 31.92 -1.83 -37.53
N ASP A 562 32.43 -3.05 -37.74
CA ASP A 562 33.01 -3.87 -36.66
C ASP A 562 34.10 -3.10 -35.89
N SER A 563 33.74 -2.72 -34.66
CA SER A 563 34.56 -1.87 -33.79
C SER A 563 35.30 -2.65 -32.71
N THR A 564 35.11 -3.98 -32.67
CA THR A 564 35.73 -4.88 -31.69
C THR A 564 37.26 -4.91 -31.79
N THR A 565 37.82 -4.39 -32.88
CA THR A 565 39.26 -4.41 -33.18
C THR A 565 40.03 -3.12 -32.87
N ASN A 566 39.43 -1.91 -32.73
CA ASN A 566 40.23 -0.65 -32.80
C ASN A 566 39.78 0.65 -32.07
N ARG A 567 38.91 0.70 -31.04
CA ARG A 567 38.55 1.99 -30.34
C ARG A 567 38.32 1.89 -28.83
N THR A 568 38.46 2.99 -28.07
CA THR A 568 38.40 3.01 -26.58
C THR A 568 37.06 3.42 -25.96
N LEU A 569 36.21 4.15 -26.67
CA LEU A 569 34.85 4.51 -26.22
C LEU A 569 33.87 3.45 -26.76
N ASP A 570 33.04 2.86 -25.89
CA ASP A 570 32.17 1.72 -26.21
C ASP A 570 32.88 0.39 -26.53
N GLN A 571 34.08 0.16 -25.99
CA GLN A 571 34.63 -1.19 -25.89
C GLN A 571 34.44 -1.75 -24.48
N GLN A 572 33.90 -2.97 -24.40
CA GLN A 572 33.80 -3.87 -23.24
C GLN A 572 33.68 -3.15 -21.88
N CYS A 573 32.44 -2.96 -21.42
CA CYS A 573 32.09 -2.28 -20.16
C CYS A 573 32.80 -2.83 -18.88
N THR A 574 33.50 -3.96 -18.98
CA THR A 574 34.34 -4.58 -17.96
C THR A 574 35.56 -3.73 -17.57
N VAL A 575 36.12 -2.93 -18.49
CA VAL A 575 37.32 -2.10 -18.24
C VAL A 575 36.94 -0.63 -18.07
N THR A 576 35.95 -0.36 -17.22
CA THR A 576 35.51 1.01 -16.88
C THR A 576 35.71 1.28 -15.39
N ARG A 577 35.97 2.54 -15.02
CA ARG A 577 36.01 2.93 -13.61
C ARG A 577 34.64 2.69 -12.97
N PRO A 578 34.53 1.92 -11.86
CA PRO A 578 33.23 1.48 -11.31
C PRO A 578 32.22 2.60 -11.01
N GLY A 579 32.69 3.81 -10.67
CA GLY A 579 31.82 4.95 -10.37
C GLY A 579 31.08 5.53 -11.58
N LEU A 580 31.48 5.23 -12.82
CA LEU A 580 30.86 5.81 -14.02
C LEU A 580 29.43 5.30 -14.25
N ALA A 581 29.22 3.98 -14.12
CA ALA A 581 27.94 3.39 -14.45
C ALA A 581 26.79 3.90 -13.55
N PRO A 582 26.94 4.04 -12.21
CA PRO A 582 25.95 4.69 -11.38
C PRO A 582 25.65 6.14 -11.79
N ILE A 583 26.67 6.93 -12.12
CA ILE A 583 26.51 8.34 -12.54
C ILE A 583 25.76 8.43 -13.87
N ALA A 584 26.18 7.67 -14.88
CA ALA A 584 25.52 7.66 -16.17
C ALA A 584 24.07 7.16 -16.06
N SER A 585 23.83 6.15 -15.23
CA SER A 585 22.49 5.56 -15.04
C SER A 585 21.54 6.51 -14.31
N SER A 586 22.02 7.24 -13.30
CA SER A 586 21.19 8.24 -12.61
C SER A 586 20.79 9.35 -13.55
N LEU A 587 21.74 9.92 -14.30
CA LEU A 587 21.47 10.96 -15.29
C LEU A 587 20.50 10.49 -16.37
N ALA A 588 20.61 9.24 -16.83
CA ALA A 588 19.70 8.68 -17.83
C ALA A 588 18.26 8.58 -17.30
N VAL A 589 18.06 8.16 -16.05
CA VAL A 589 16.73 8.05 -15.43
C VAL A 589 16.15 9.43 -15.12
N GLU A 590 16.95 10.36 -14.58
CA GLU A 590 16.50 11.74 -14.36
C GLU A 590 16.06 12.42 -15.65
N LEU A 591 16.78 12.17 -16.76
CA LEU A 591 16.38 12.69 -18.07
C LEU A 591 15.03 12.13 -18.52
N LEU A 592 14.75 10.84 -18.28
CA LEU A 592 13.43 10.26 -18.55
C LEU A 592 12.35 10.93 -17.71
N VAL A 593 12.56 11.03 -16.39
CA VAL A 593 11.60 11.63 -15.46
C VAL A 593 11.27 13.06 -15.90
N GLY A 594 12.29 13.83 -16.27
CA GLY A 594 12.13 15.16 -16.83
C GLY A 594 11.32 15.20 -18.13
N ILE A 595 11.62 14.33 -19.11
CA ILE A 595 10.87 14.23 -20.36
C ILE A 595 9.38 13.89 -20.11
N LEU A 596 9.10 12.95 -19.20
CA LEU A 596 7.73 12.53 -18.87
C LEU A 596 6.90 13.64 -18.20
N HIS A 597 7.56 14.61 -17.57
CA HIS A 597 6.90 15.74 -16.90
C HIS A 597 6.93 17.02 -17.75
N HIS A 598 7.59 17.02 -18.90
CA HIS A 598 7.62 18.16 -19.79
C HIS A 598 6.40 18.17 -20.72
N PRO A 599 5.70 19.32 -20.90
CA PRO A 599 4.50 19.40 -21.74
C PRO A 599 4.71 18.93 -23.19
N SER A 600 5.89 19.16 -23.75
CA SER A 600 6.24 18.78 -25.13
C SER A 600 6.85 17.37 -25.24
N GLY A 601 7.08 16.65 -24.14
CA GLY A 601 7.60 15.28 -24.14
C GLY A 601 8.83 15.08 -25.02
N ILE A 602 8.75 14.17 -26.00
CA ILE A 602 9.83 13.89 -26.97
C ILE A 602 10.19 15.07 -27.89
N PHE A 603 9.26 16.01 -28.11
CA PHE A 603 9.46 17.18 -28.98
C PHE A 603 10.15 18.36 -28.28
N THR A 604 10.50 18.20 -27.01
CA THR A 604 11.14 19.24 -26.20
C THR A 604 12.50 19.63 -26.77
N LYS A 605 12.71 20.94 -26.94
CA LYS A 605 14.00 21.51 -27.35
C LYS A 605 15.08 21.22 -26.31
N ALA A 606 16.34 21.34 -26.69
CA ALA A 606 17.42 21.20 -25.73
C ALA A 606 17.62 22.50 -24.96
N GLU A 607 17.73 22.38 -23.64
CA GLU A 607 17.92 23.52 -22.73
C GLU A 607 19.34 23.53 -22.16
N PHE A 608 19.82 24.71 -21.82
CA PHE A 608 21.15 24.93 -21.26
C PHE A 608 21.06 25.78 -20.00
N ALA A 609 22.03 25.64 -19.10
CA ALA A 609 22.10 26.42 -17.87
C ALA A 609 22.17 27.95 -18.10
N ASN A 610 22.62 28.39 -19.29
CA ASN A 610 22.83 29.80 -19.63
C ASN A 610 21.82 30.38 -20.64
N SER A 611 20.78 29.63 -21.05
CA SER A 611 19.78 30.16 -21.99
C SER A 611 18.83 31.12 -21.29
N THR A 612 19.00 32.42 -21.53
CA THR A 612 18.17 33.55 -21.07
C THR A 612 16.77 33.61 -21.72
N ASP A 613 16.21 32.47 -22.11
CA ASP A 613 14.82 32.40 -22.61
C ASP A 613 13.86 32.55 -21.43
N SER A 614 13.58 33.81 -21.11
CA SER A 614 12.69 34.34 -20.07
C SER A 614 11.20 33.95 -20.21
N SER A 615 10.90 32.94 -21.04
CA SER A 615 9.56 32.36 -21.23
C SER A 615 9.44 30.92 -20.70
N SER A 616 10.54 30.30 -20.25
CA SER A 616 10.46 29.02 -19.54
C SER A 616 10.08 29.27 -18.07
N THR A 617 8.81 29.07 -17.74
CA THR A 617 8.37 28.80 -16.35
C THR A 617 9.38 27.88 -15.69
N GLU A 618 9.93 28.27 -14.52
CA GLU A 618 10.87 27.47 -13.73
C GLU A 618 10.46 26.00 -13.76
N GLN A 619 11.16 25.19 -14.55
CA GLN A 619 10.82 23.78 -14.66
C GLN A 619 11.19 23.14 -13.33
N PRO A 620 10.24 22.52 -12.63
CA PRO A 620 10.43 22.18 -11.24
C PRO A 620 11.38 20.97 -11.07
N LEU A 621 11.74 20.28 -12.17
CA LEU A 621 12.75 19.23 -12.27
C LEU A 621 14.09 19.69 -12.89
N GLY A 622 14.25 20.99 -13.16
CA GLY A 622 15.45 21.54 -13.81
C GLY A 622 15.42 21.49 -15.34
N ILE A 623 16.58 21.72 -15.95
CA ILE A 623 16.74 21.79 -17.42
C ILE A 623 16.71 20.40 -18.09
N LEU A 624 16.30 20.36 -19.35
CA LEU A 624 16.32 19.15 -20.18
C LEU A 624 17.39 19.19 -21.28
N PRO A 625 18.65 18.80 -20.98
CA PRO A 625 19.71 18.78 -21.96
C PRO A 625 19.48 17.71 -23.04
N HIS A 626 20.13 17.88 -24.19
CA HIS A 626 20.17 16.83 -25.22
C HIS A 626 21.22 15.77 -24.88
N GLN A 627 22.47 16.18 -24.69
CA GLN A 627 23.59 15.30 -24.36
C GLN A 627 24.28 15.79 -23.09
N ILE A 628 24.67 14.86 -22.23
CA ILE A 628 25.50 15.07 -21.05
C ILE A 628 26.75 14.20 -21.22
N ARG A 629 27.91 14.84 -21.23
CA ARG A 629 29.20 14.17 -21.24
C ARG A 629 29.93 14.48 -19.95
N GLY A 630 30.57 13.49 -19.35
CA GLY A 630 31.34 13.70 -18.15
C GLY A 630 32.66 12.94 -18.16
N SER A 631 33.62 13.45 -17.40
CA SER A 631 34.93 12.85 -17.19
C SER A 631 35.25 12.79 -15.71
N LEU A 632 35.59 11.59 -15.21
CA LEU A 632 36.02 11.38 -13.83
C LEU A 632 37.50 11.71 -13.60
N SER A 633 38.31 11.85 -14.65
CA SER A 633 39.68 12.34 -14.47
C SER A 633 39.68 13.84 -14.14
N GLN A 634 38.71 14.58 -14.66
CA GLN A 634 38.56 16.03 -14.44
C GLN A 634 37.44 16.39 -13.45
N PHE A 635 36.62 15.42 -13.03
CA PHE A 635 35.39 15.65 -12.27
C PHE A 635 34.47 16.71 -12.90
N SER A 636 34.38 16.71 -14.23
CA SER A 636 33.64 17.69 -15.01
C SER A 636 32.45 17.06 -15.73
N GLN A 637 31.39 17.85 -15.94
CA GLN A 637 30.21 17.51 -16.74
C GLN A 637 29.88 18.68 -17.67
N MET A 638 29.57 18.35 -18.92
CA MET A 638 29.23 19.32 -19.96
C MET A 638 27.93 18.91 -20.65
N THR A 639 27.09 19.90 -20.97
CA THR A 639 25.88 19.71 -21.78
C THR A 639 26.12 20.17 -23.21
N LEU A 640 25.71 19.35 -24.18
CA LEU A 640 25.90 19.59 -25.60
C LEU A 640 24.61 19.35 -26.37
N VAL A 641 24.49 19.99 -27.53
CA VAL A 641 23.39 19.78 -28.47
C VAL A 641 23.95 19.41 -29.84
N GLY A 642 23.64 18.19 -30.27
CA GLY A 642 23.72 17.80 -31.68
C GLY A 642 22.36 17.95 -32.37
N HIS A 643 22.34 18.48 -33.57
CA HIS A 643 21.15 18.49 -34.41
C HIS A 643 21.11 17.26 -35.32
N ALA A 644 19.92 16.90 -35.77
CA ALA A 644 19.75 15.80 -36.70
C ALA A 644 20.44 16.10 -38.03
N SER A 645 21.36 15.22 -38.44
CA SER A 645 22.01 15.27 -39.75
C SER A 645 21.14 14.60 -40.82
N THR A 646 21.08 15.21 -42.01
CA THR A 646 20.43 14.63 -43.20
C THR A 646 21.13 13.36 -43.67
N SER A 647 22.43 13.23 -43.42
CA SER A 647 23.27 12.07 -43.77
C SER A 647 23.43 11.06 -42.63
N CYS A 648 22.58 11.13 -41.59
CA CYS A 648 22.67 10.17 -40.49
C CYS A 648 22.26 8.76 -40.93
N THR A 649 23.08 7.77 -40.59
CA THR A 649 22.88 6.34 -40.91
C THR A 649 21.77 5.64 -40.11
N ALA A 650 21.16 6.32 -39.13
CA ALA A 650 20.09 5.76 -38.30
C ALA A 650 18.78 6.56 -38.36
N CYS A 651 18.83 7.88 -38.17
CA CYS A 651 17.61 8.68 -38.00
C CYS A 651 17.36 9.70 -39.13
N SER A 652 18.09 9.64 -40.24
CA SER A 652 17.78 10.50 -41.40
C SER A 652 16.40 10.16 -41.99
N SER A 653 15.77 11.14 -42.64
CA SER A 653 14.49 10.91 -43.32
C SER A 653 14.61 9.85 -44.41
N THR A 654 15.74 9.81 -45.13
CA THR A 654 16.04 8.81 -46.16
C THR A 654 16.04 7.40 -45.58
N VAL A 655 16.84 7.16 -44.53
CA VAL A 655 16.98 5.84 -43.89
C VAL A 655 15.65 5.37 -43.31
N VAL A 656 14.93 6.23 -42.58
CA VAL A 656 13.64 5.87 -41.98
C VAL A 656 12.58 5.59 -43.06
N SER A 657 12.58 6.35 -44.16
CA SER A 657 11.65 6.12 -45.28
C SER A 657 11.94 4.80 -46.00
N GLU A 658 13.22 4.46 -46.22
CA GLU A 658 13.60 3.19 -46.84
C GLU A 658 13.24 1.99 -45.95
N PHE A 659 13.46 2.10 -44.64
CA PHE A 659 12.98 1.10 -43.68
C PHE A 659 11.46 0.95 -43.73
N GLN A 660 10.68 2.04 -43.78
CA GLN A 660 9.22 1.94 -43.86
C GLN A 660 8.71 1.31 -45.16
N LYS A 661 9.43 1.46 -46.28
CA LYS A 661 9.06 0.86 -47.57
C LYS A 661 9.43 -0.62 -47.67
N ARG A 662 10.65 -0.98 -47.27
CA ARG A 662 11.24 -2.32 -47.50
C ARG A 662 11.21 -3.22 -46.26
N GLY A 663 10.97 -2.65 -45.08
CA GLY A 663 10.85 -3.39 -43.83
C GLY A 663 12.11 -4.18 -43.48
N MET A 664 11.92 -5.48 -43.25
CA MET A 664 12.99 -6.38 -42.78
C MET A 664 14.07 -6.65 -43.84
N GLU A 665 13.74 -6.54 -45.13
CA GLU A 665 14.71 -6.71 -46.22
C GLU A 665 15.80 -5.63 -46.15
N PHE A 666 15.41 -4.39 -45.86
CA PHE A 666 16.35 -3.29 -45.65
C PHE A 666 17.28 -3.52 -44.46
N ILE A 667 16.74 -4.05 -43.35
CA ILE A 667 17.54 -4.35 -42.15
C ILE A 667 18.59 -5.42 -42.49
N LEU A 668 18.19 -6.48 -43.21
CA LEU A 668 19.09 -7.57 -43.56
C LEU A 668 20.22 -7.10 -44.48
N GLU A 669 19.91 -6.27 -45.48
CA GLU A 669 20.94 -5.65 -46.34
C GLU A 669 21.89 -4.75 -45.55
N ALA A 670 21.35 -3.93 -44.64
CA ALA A 670 22.16 -3.07 -43.78
C ALA A 670 23.08 -3.84 -42.82
N ILE A 671 22.65 -5.04 -42.38
CA ILE A 671 23.49 -5.90 -41.53
C ILE A 671 24.61 -6.54 -42.35
N ASN A 672 24.27 -7.08 -43.54
CA ASN A 672 25.17 -7.87 -44.36
C ASN A 672 26.17 -7.03 -45.17
N HIS A 673 25.84 -5.77 -45.49
CA HIS A 673 26.67 -4.90 -46.33
C HIS A 673 27.13 -3.65 -45.57
N PRO A 674 28.42 -3.58 -45.15
CA PRO A 674 28.94 -2.48 -44.32
C PRO A 674 28.80 -1.08 -44.91
N THR A 675 28.93 -0.93 -46.24
CA THR A 675 28.88 0.39 -46.92
C THR A 675 27.46 0.83 -47.28
N TYR A 676 26.48 -0.08 -47.23
CA TYR A 676 25.12 0.16 -47.72
C TYR A 676 24.46 1.39 -47.06
N LEU A 677 24.67 1.55 -45.75
CA LEU A 677 24.15 2.69 -45.00
C LEU A 677 24.84 4.01 -45.36
N GLU A 678 26.14 3.97 -45.70
CA GLU A 678 26.90 5.15 -46.13
C GLU A 678 26.47 5.59 -47.53
N ASP A 679 26.23 4.63 -48.41
CA ASP A 679 25.82 4.86 -49.79
C ASP A 679 24.43 5.53 -49.87
N ILE A 680 23.45 5.03 -49.10
CA ILE A 680 22.09 5.60 -49.09
C ILE A 680 22.03 7.00 -48.48
N THR A 681 22.92 7.29 -47.53
CA THR A 681 22.94 8.58 -46.82
C THR A 681 23.80 9.63 -47.51
N GLY A 682 24.46 9.27 -48.62
CA GLY A 682 25.41 10.13 -49.33
C GLY A 682 26.73 10.35 -48.57
N LEU A 683 26.96 9.60 -47.49
CA LEU A 683 28.18 9.70 -46.68
C LEU A 683 29.40 9.27 -47.49
N THR A 684 29.25 8.24 -48.34
CA THR A 684 30.31 7.76 -49.23
C THR A 684 30.79 8.85 -50.20
N GLU A 685 29.86 9.64 -50.75
CA GLU A 685 30.19 10.77 -51.64
C GLU A 685 30.81 11.92 -50.85
N LEU A 686 30.30 12.19 -49.65
CA LEU A 686 30.83 13.22 -48.76
C LEU A 686 32.28 12.92 -48.33
N MET A 687 32.58 11.67 -47.97
CA MET A 687 33.93 11.21 -47.63
C MET A 687 34.88 11.30 -48.84
N LYS A 688 34.41 10.92 -50.03
CA LYS A 688 35.19 11.08 -51.27
C LYS A 688 35.48 12.54 -51.58
N SER A 689 34.49 13.43 -51.42
CA SER A 689 34.64 14.87 -51.68
C SER A 689 35.62 15.54 -50.71
N ALA A 690 35.62 15.11 -49.44
CA ALA A 690 36.56 15.58 -48.43
C ALA A 690 38.00 15.08 -48.69
N GLY A 691 38.17 13.86 -49.21
CA GLY A 691 39.48 13.31 -49.58
C GLY A 691 40.10 13.95 -50.84
N THR A 692 39.31 14.61 -51.69
CA THR A 692 39.81 15.38 -52.84
C THR A 692 40.27 16.80 -52.51
N PHE A 693 40.02 17.29 -51.29
CA PHE A 693 40.56 18.56 -50.80
C PHE A 693 41.95 18.34 -50.18
N ASP A 694 42.95 18.07 -51.01
CA ASP A 694 44.36 18.21 -50.60
C ASP A 694 44.71 19.70 -50.68
N LEU A 695 45.02 20.30 -49.52
CA LEU A 695 45.51 21.68 -49.43
C LEU A 695 46.97 21.67 -49.91
N ASP A 696 47.23 22.17 -51.13
CA ASP A 696 48.55 22.61 -51.56
C ASP A 696 49.03 23.70 -50.60
N TRP A 697 49.79 23.31 -49.57
CA TRP A 697 50.66 24.25 -48.88
C TRP A 697 51.85 24.47 -49.81
N ASP A 698 51.88 25.64 -50.42
CA ASP A 698 53.00 26.15 -51.22
C ASP A 698 54.32 25.88 -50.48
N ASN A 699 55.16 25.02 -51.07
CA ASN A 699 56.57 24.96 -50.74
C ASN A 699 57.21 26.24 -51.29
N GLU A 700 57.20 27.32 -50.51
CA GLU A 700 58.13 28.44 -50.72
C GLU A 700 59.45 28.10 -50.02
N ASP A 701 60.52 28.20 -50.80
CA ASP A 701 61.90 27.81 -50.53
C ASP A 701 62.50 28.45 -49.26
N ASP A 702 62.95 27.62 -48.31
CA ASP A 702 63.93 28.02 -47.29
C ASP A 702 65.33 27.53 -47.72
N ASP A 703 65.94 28.26 -48.64
CA ASP A 703 67.38 28.22 -48.93
C ASP A 703 67.96 29.62 -48.67
N GLU A 704 68.37 29.91 -47.44
CA GLU A 704 69.53 30.79 -47.18
C GLU A 704 70.06 30.65 -45.75
N CYS A 705 71.19 29.95 -45.66
CA CYS A 705 72.13 29.99 -44.54
C CYS A 705 72.61 31.43 -44.26
N VAL A 706 72.59 31.87 -42.99
CA VAL A 706 73.58 32.83 -42.49
C VAL A 706 74.01 32.44 -41.07
N GLU A 707 75.30 32.10 -40.94
CA GLU A 707 76.05 32.04 -39.68
C GLU A 707 76.10 33.43 -39.01
N ILE A 708 75.86 33.48 -37.70
CA ILE A 708 76.79 33.91 -36.62
C ILE A 708 76.14 33.58 -35.27
#